data_AF-A0A7C3PGT5-F1
#
_entry.id   AF-A0A7C3PGT5-F1
#
_cell.length_a   1.000
_cell.length_b   1.000
_cell.length_c   1.000
_cell.angle_alpha   90.00
_cell.angle_beta   90.00
_cell.angle_gamma   90.00
#
_symmetry.space_group_name_H-M   'P 1'
#
loop_
_entity.id
_entity.type
_entity.pdbx_description
1 polymer ?
#
loop_
_entity_poly.entity_id
_entity_poly.type
_entity_poly.pdbx_seq_one_letter_code
_entity_poly.pdbx_strand_id
1 'polypeptide(L)'
;MTTINYSVVNDWGVGFTANVAITNTGSSLNGWTFSFDAPFEITNLWNAEIVSRQGSRYTIRNASWNGSLANNGTVSFGFNGSKAISASATPSNYAFNGAPISTTPTTPTAPVTPPTIAIGDVSMVEGSSGTTSVNFEVSLSKAFDKSVTVQYTTANGTAIAGSDYVAKSGTVTFAAGETRKTVSIAVNGDTAVEADETFQVRLSSPTNATIADSTGVGTIRNDDAAPTVLPQINIGDVALNEGNSGTTSANFGVSLSKAFNQPVTVQYTTANGTAIAGSDYVAKSGTVTFAAGETFKTVSVAVNGDTAVEANETFQVRLSSPTNASIGDGTGVGTIRNDDAAIAIPQITIGDLSVTEGNSGTSNATLTVRLSSGSSQTVRVNYATVAGSALAGSDYTAVSGTLSFAAGQTTQTITVPIIGNTLTESTETFKVVLSSPLNGAIADGEATVTILDNDATVSAGKFNYGDALGKSFLFYEAQRSGKLPADNRVPWRGDSALNDGKDVGVDLTGGYYDAGDHVKFGFPMASAMTMLSWGVVEYRDGYSSSGQLSEALEAIKWGTDYILKAHTAPNEFYGQVGLGDVDHAYWGPPETMTMARPAFKITAQNPGSDLAGEAAAALASASIAFRSTDQAYADRLLNHAIQLYNFADTYRGKYSDSIPDAAKFYNSYSGYNDELVWGAIWLHEAIEAKGSTDTTYLNKAESYYQGIPTNWTQSWDNKANGAAVLLAQETGKARYKTDVENWLNHWSDKSGNGVKYTSGGLAWLDQWGSLRYSANTALLAGIYSDTVNDINGRYSNFSNSQINYILGDNPNSRSYVVGFGNNSPKNPHHRAAHGSTTNNINDPVNNRHLLTGALVGGPSAANDYAYSDDRTNYITNEVALDYNAGFTGALARMQEKFGQPNSSQTLASGSNLLTANTLPK
;
A
#
# COMPACT_ATOMS: atom_id res chain seq x y z
N MET A 1 -120.95 -48.62 -28.61
CA MET A 1 -120.18 -49.48 -27.68
C MET A 1 -119.53 -48.62 -26.62
N THR A 2 -119.89 -48.78 -25.35
CA THR A 2 -119.27 -48.01 -24.26
C THR A 2 -117.77 -48.27 -24.26
N THR A 3 -116.97 -47.21 -24.33
CA THR A 3 -115.50 -47.31 -24.33
C THR A 3 -114.97 -47.02 -22.94
N ILE A 4 -113.91 -47.73 -22.57
CA ILE A 4 -113.22 -47.56 -21.29
C ILE A 4 -111.76 -47.25 -21.59
N ASN A 5 -111.24 -46.24 -20.92
CA ASN A 5 -109.81 -45.97 -20.84
C ASN A 5 -109.37 -46.15 -19.38
N TYR A 6 -108.57 -47.18 -19.13
CA TYR A 6 -107.94 -47.44 -17.84
C TYR A 6 -106.46 -47.07 -17.93
N SER A 7 -105.98 -46.22 -17.04
CA SER A 7 -104.57 -45.84 -16.97
C SER A 7 -104.03 -45.94 -15.55
N VAL A 8 -102.82 -46.50 -15.42
CA VAL A 8 -102.03 -46.44 -14.18
C VAL A 8 -101.20 -45.17 -14.25
N VAL A 9 -101.42 -44.25 -13.31
CA VAL A 9 -100.85 -42.89 -13.32
C VAL A 9 -99.58 -42.81 -12.49
N ASN A 10 -99.50 -43.62 -11.43
CA ASN A 10 -98.30 -43.75 -10.61
C ASN A 10 -98.24 -45.17 -10.05
N ASP A 11 -97.09 -45.84 -10.05
CA ASP A 11 -96.90 -47.20 -9.55
C ASP A 11 -95.61 -47.25 -8.74
N TRP A 12 -95.73 -47.50 -7.44
CA TRP A 12 -94.61 -47.56 -6.50
C TRP A 12 -94.34 -49.01 -6.03
N GLY A 13 -94.68 -49.99 -6.88
CA GLY A 13 -94.32 -51.39 -6.73
C GLY A 13 -95.33 -52.18 -5.90
N VAL A 14 -95.53 -51.79 -4.64
CA VAL A 14 -96.52 -52.43 -3.72
C VAL A 14 -97.89 -51.75 -3.74
N GLY A 15 -98.00 -50.61 -4.42
CA GLY A 15 -99.25 -49.91 -4.66
C GLY A 15 -99.15 -48.97 -5.86
N PHE A 16 -100.31 -48.49 -6.31
CA PHE A 16 -100.41 -47.63 -7.49
C PHE A 16 -101.66 -46.74 -7.41
N THR A 17 -101.71 -45.71 -8.25
CA THR A 17 -102.88 -44.88 -8.51
C THR A 17 -103.34 -45.09 -9.95
N ALA A 18 -104.63 -45.37 -10.16
CA ALA A 18 -105.22 -45.52 -11.50
C ALA A 18 -106.43 -44.62 -11.71
N ASN A 19 -106.62 -44.21 -12.95
CA ASN A 19 -107.79 -43.47 -13.42
C ASN A 19 -108.54 -44.30 -14.46
N VAL A 20 -109.87 -44.24 -14.39
CA VAL A 20 -110.78 -44.90 -15.32
C VAL A 20 -111.72 -43.86 -15.90
N ALA A 21 -111.72 -43.72 -17.23
CA ALA A 21 -112.69 -42.92 -17.96
C ALA A 21 -113.62 -43.84 -18.75
N ILE A 22 -114.92 -43.65 -18.60
CA ILE A 22 -115.96 -44.42 -19.27
C ILE A 22 -116.80 -43.47 -20.12
N THR A 23 -116.84 -43.70 -21.42
CA THR A 23 -117.69 -42.95 -22.35
C THR A 23 -118.91 -43.79 -22.70
N ASN A 24 -120.09 -43.33 -22.27
CA ASN A 24 -121.36 -43.95 -22.66
C ASN A 24 -121.63 -43.63 -24.12
N THR A 25 -121.79 -44.63 -24.98
CA THR A 25 -122.18 -44.42 -26.38
C THR A 25 -123.56 -45.00 -26.70
N GLY A 26 -124.33 -45.30 -25.64
CA GLY A 26 -125.74 -45.64 -25.71
C GLY A 26 -126.64 -44.44 -25.42
N SER A 27 -127.93 -44.70 -25.19
CA SER A 27 -128.86 -43.68 -24.70
C SER A 27 -128.38 -43.09 -23.36
N SER A 28 -128.79 -41.85 -23.08
CA SER A 28 -128.46 -41.17 -21.82
C SER A 28 -128.88 -42.02 -20.62
N LEU A 29 -127.96 -42.19 -19.67
CA LEU A 29 -128.15 -43.00 -18.47
C LEU A 29 -128.33 -42.07 -17.26
N ASN A 30 -129.16 -42.50 -16.31
CA ASN A 30 -129.23 -41.90 -14.98
C ASN A 30 -128.91 -42.97 -13.95
N GLY A 31 -127.62 -43.16 -13.73
CA GLY A 31 -127.02 -44.24 -12.96
C GLY A 31 -126.17 -45.16 -13.83
N TRP A 32 -125.00 -45.52 -13.34
CA TRP A 32 -124.13 -46.48 -14.03
C TRP A 32 -123.36 -47.36 -13.04
N THR A 33 -123.05 -48.56 -13.50
CA THR A 33 -122.20 -49.54 -12.82
C THR A 33 -121.10 -50.01 -13.76
N PHE A 34 -119.92 -50.25 -13.23
CA PHE A 34 -118.75 -50.71 -13.94
C PHE A 34 -118.10 -51.82 -13.15
N SER A 35 -117.89 -52.97 -13.79
CA SER A 35 -117.29 -54.14 -13.16
C SER A 35 -116.07 -54.64 -13.91
N PHE A 36 -115.09 -55.14 -13.18
CA PHE A 36 -113.84 -55.68 -13.73
C PHE A 36 -113.18 -56.64 -12.76
N ASP A 37 -112.33 -57.52 -13.28
CA ASP A 37 -111.50 -58.42 -12.48
C ASP A 37 -110.15 -57.76 -12.22
N ALA A 38 -109.79 -57.64 -10.95
CA ALA A 38 -108.59 -56.96 -10.50
C ALA A 38 -107.63 -57.95 -9.82
N PRO A 39 -106.37 -58.06 -10.28
CA PRO A 39 -105.32 -58.81 -9.58
C PRO A 39 -104.71 -58.03 -8.38
N PHE A 40 -105.40 -57.00 -7.91
CA PHE A 40 -104.99 -56.07 -6.85
C PHE A 40 -106.18 -55.70 -5.96
N GLU A 41 -105.91 -55.06 -4.81
CA GLU A 41 -106.95 -54.56 -3.91
C GLU A 41 -107.12 -53.05 -4.05
N ILE A 42 -108.37 -52.57 -4.11
CA ILE A 42 -108.64 -51.12 -4.10
C ILE A 42 -108.64 -50.64 -2.65
N THR A 43 -107.74 -49.72 -2.32
CA THR A 43 -107.54 -49.18 -0.96
C THR A 43 -108.26 -47.86 -0.74
N ASN A 44 -108.40 -47.04 -1.79
CA ASN A 44 -109.16 -45.79 -1.74
C ASN A 44 -109.75 -45.48 -3.11
N LEU A 45 -111.05 -45.14 -3.18
CA LEU A 45 -111.79 -44.86 -4.42
C LEU A 45 -112.41 -43.46 -4.33
N TRP A 46 -112.31 -42.67 -5.39
CA TRP A 46 -112.97 -41.36 -5.50
C TRP A 46 -113.81 -41.25 -6.77
N ASN A 47 -114.84 -40.41 -6.72
CA ASN A 47 -115.82 -40.17 -7.78
C ASN A 47 -116.64 -41.41 -8.20
N ALA A 48 -116.64 -42.45 -7.37
CA ALA A 48 -117.45 -43.65 -7.53
C ALA A 48 -117.54 -44.39 -6.19
N GLU A 49 -118.44 -45.37 -6.10
CA GLU A 49 -118.64 -46.19 -4.90
C GLU A 49 -118.50 -47.68 -5.23
N ILE A 50 -117.80 -48.44 -4.38
CA ILE A 50 -117.75 -49.91 -4.53
C ILE A 50 -119.08 -50.47 -4.05
N VAL A 51 -119.78 -51.17 -4.94
CA VAL A 51 -121.05 -51.86 -4.63
C VAL A 51 -120.78 -53.22 -4.03
N SER A 52 -119.86 -53.98 -4.62
CA SER A 52 -119.46 -55.30 -4.12
C SER A 52 -118.08 -55.69 -4.63
N ARG A 53 -117.45 -56.62 -3.90
CA ARG A 53 -116.25 -57.35 -4.32
C ARG A 53 -116.48 -58.84 -4.07
N GLN A 54 -116.43 -59.65 -5.13
CA GLN A 54 -116.53 -61.11 -5.06
C GLN A 54 -115.25 -61.71 -5.66
N GLY A 55 -114.37 -62.24 -4.80
CA GLY A 55 -113.04 -62.67 -5.22
C GLY A 55 -112.23 -61.49 -5.80
N SER A 56 -111.77 -61.63 -7.05
CA SER A 56 -111.06 -60.59 -7.80
C SER A 56 -112.00 -59.60 -8.51
N ARG A 57 -113.31 -59.86 -8.60
CA ARG A 57 -114.23 -59.01 -9.35
C ARG A 57 -114.77 -57.87 -8.49
N TYR A 58 -114.55 -56.64 -8.95
CA TYR A 58 -115.15 -55.44 -8.39
C TYR A 58 -116.36 -55.03 -9.21
N THR A 59 -117.42 -54.56 -8.55
CA THR A 59 -118.51 -53.79 -9.15
C THR A 59 -118.59 -52.44 -8.47
N ILE A 60 -118.42 -51.40 -9.26
CA ILE A 60 -118.38 -50.00 -8.86
C ILE A 60 -119.58 -49.28 -9.48
N ARG A 61 -120.15 -48.29 -8.79
CA ARG A 61 -121.24 -47.46 -9.33
C ARG A 61 -120.91 -45.98 -9.26
N ASN A 62 -121.71 -45.19 -9.96
CA ASN A 62 -121.66 -43.74 -9.89
C ASN A 62 -121.79 -43.21 -8.45
N ALA A 63 -121.10 -42.12 -8.16
CA ALA A 63 -121.37 -41.30 -6.99
C ALA A 63 -122.71 -40.55 -7.16
N SER A 64 -123.25 -40.02 -6.07
CA SER A 64 -124.56 -39.35 -6.05
C SER A 64 -124.73 -38.22 -7.07
N TRP A 65 -123.63 -37.58 -7.49
CA TRP A 65 -123.64 -36.41 -8.37
C TRP A 65 -123.22 -36.70 -9.83
N ASN A 66 -122.72 -37.90 -10.14
CA ASN A 66 -122.24 -38.23 -11.50
C ASN A 66 -122.95 -39.42 -12.16
N GLY A 67 -124.17 -39.73 -11.70
CA GLY A 67 -125.00 -40.78 -12.29
C GLY A 67 -125.54 -40.41 -13.68
N SER A 68 -125.80 -39.14 -13.93
CA SER A 68 -126.30 -38.69 -15.23
C SER A 68 -125.17 -38.69 -16.27
N LEU A 69 -125.22 -39.62 -17.22
CA LEU A 69 -124.23 -39.78 -18.28
C LEU A 69 -124.93 -39.77 -19.64
N ALA A 70 -124.89 -38.62 -20.32
CA ALA A 70 -125.50 -38.44 -21.64
C ALA A 70 -124.87 -39.37 -22.70
N ASN A 71 -125.54 -39.55 -23.84
CA ASN A 71 -124.93 -40.21 -25.00
C ASN A 71 -123.65 -39.46 -25.41
N ASN A 72 -122.56 -40.19 -25.62
CA ASN A 72 -121.17 -39.74 -25.79
C ASN A 72 -120.58 -38.94 -24.63
N GLY A 73 -121.28 -38.86 -23.50
CA GLY A 73 -120.75 -38.29 -22.26
C GLY A 73 -119.70 -39.22 -21.65
N THR A 74 -118.66 -38.62 -21.08
CA THR A 74 -117.59 -39.35 -20.37
C THR A 74 -117.66 -39.04 -18.88
N VAL A 75 -117.61 -40.09 -18.07
CA VAL A 75 -117.42 -39.99 -16.61
C VAL A 75 -116.07 -40.59 -16.27
N SER A 76 -115.39 -40.00 -15.29
CA SER A 76 -114.12 -40.51 -14.81
C SER A 76 -114.11 -40.67 -13.30
N PHE A 77 -113.51 -41.75 -12.84
CA PHE A 77 -113.22 -42.01 -11.44
C PHE A 77 -111.80 -42.54 -11.31
N GLY A 78 -111.25 -42.52 -10.10
CA GLY A 78 -109.90 -43.01 -9.86
C GLY A 78 -109.79 -43.70 -8.51
N PHE A 79 -108.73 -44.46 -8.34
CA PHE A 79 -108.48 -45.17 -7.10
C PHE A 79 -107.00 -45.42 -6.86
N ASN A 80 -106.65 -45.65 -5.59
CA ASN A 80 -105.37 -46.23 -5.20
C ASN A 80 -105.54 -47.74 -5.01
N GLY A 81 -104.67 -48.53 -5.62
CA GLY A 81 -104.61 -49.98 -5.48
C GLY A 81 -103.37 -50.44 -4.73
N SER A 82 -103.47 -51.53 -3.97
CA SER A 82 -102.33 -52.27 -3.42
C SER A 82 -102.18 -53.61 -4.14
N LYS A 83 -100.94 -53.97 -4.50
CA LYS A 83 -100.63 -55.19 -5.25
C LYS A 83 -99.34 -55.84 -4.74
N ALA A 84 -99.17 -57.13 -4.98
CA ALA A 84 -97.87 -57.76 -4.77
C ALA A 84 -96.84 -57.21 -5.77
N ILE A 85 -95.56 -57.17 -5.40
CA ILE A 85 -94.47 -56.54 -6.17
C ILE A 85 -94.39 -57.02 -7.63
N SER A 86 -94.81 -58.26 -7.92
CA SER A 86 -94.79 -58.86 -9.26
C SER A 86 -96.18 -58.95 -9.94
N ALA A 87 -97.24 -58.44 -9.32
CA ALA A 87 -98.59 -58.49 -9.88
C ALA A 87 -98.86 -57.30 -10.84
N SER A 88 -99.74 -57.51 -11.82
CA SER A 88 -100.15 -56.44 -12.73
C SER A 88 -101.01 -55.38 -12.03
N ALA A 89 -100.86 -54.12 -12.43
CA ALA A 89 -101.76 -53.02 -12.02
C ALA A 89 -102.93 -52.82 -13.02
N THR A 90 -103.08 -53.70 -14.02
CA THR A 90 -104.15 -53.63 -15.02
C THR A 90 -105.26 -54.66 -14.76
N PRO A 91 -106.54 -54.23 -14.78
CA PRO A 91 -107.68 -55.13 -14.67
C PRO A 91 -108.08 -55.72 -16.03
N SER A 92 -108.95 -56.73 -15.99
CA SER A 92 -109.50 -57.42 -17.16
C SER A 92 -111.02 -57.63 -17.02
N ASN A 93 -111.64 -58.23 -18.05
CA ASN A 93 -113.05 -58.64 -18.03
C ASN A 93 -114.04 -57.53 -17.65
N TYR A 94 -113.89 -56.39 -18.32
CA TYR A 94 -114.72 -55.21 -18.14
C TYR A 94 -116.20 -55.46 -18.47
N ALA A 95 -117.09 -54.86 -17.71
CA ALA A 95 -118.53 -54.81 -17.98
C ALA A 95 -119.12 -53.48 -17.51
N PHE A 96 -120.05 -52.90 -18.26
CA PHE A 96 -120.76 -51.68 -17.89
C PHE A 96 -122.26 -51.93 -17.88
N ASN A 97 -122.93 -51.57 -16.78
CA ASN A 97 -124.34 -51.89 -16.53
C ASN A 97 -124.68 -53.38 -16.75
N GLY A 98 -123.78 -54.26 -16.31
CA GLY A 98 -123.93 -55.72 -16.42
C GLY A 98 -123.62 -56.29 -17.80
N ALA A 99 -123.45 -55.46 -18.84
CA ALA A 99 -123.09 -55.91 -20.18
C ALA A 99 -121.55 -56.01 -20.31
N PRO A 100 -120.99 -57.16 -20.74
CA PRO A 100 -119.56 -57.30 -21.01
C PRO A 100 -119.11 -56.26 -22.04
N ILE A 101 -117.97 -55.62 -21.77
CA ILE A 101 -117.30 -54.77 -22.73
C ILE A 101 -116.12 -55.54 -23.28
N SER A 102 -116.27 -56.06 -24.49
CA SER A 102 -115.16 -56.64 -25.25
C SER A 102 -114.18 -55.51 -25.60
N THR A 103 -112.97 -55.55 -25.06
CA THR A 103 -111.88 -54.73 -25.56
C THR A 103 -111.33 -55.36 -26.84
N THR A 104 -112.05 -55.18 -27.94
CA THR A 104 -111.47 -55.24 -29.29
C THR A 104 -112.24 -54.27 -30.19
N PRO A 105 -111.85 -52.99 -30.26
CA PRO A 105 -112.45 -52.06 -31.21
C PRO A 105 -111.84 -52.30 -32.60
N THR A 106 -112.61 -52.78 -33.58
CA THR A 106 -112.25 -52.69 -35.01
C THR A 106 -112.70 -51.34 -35.61
N THR A 107 -111.70 -50.54 -36.00
CA THR A 107 -111.60 -49.62 -37.16
C THR A 107 -112.84 -48.89 -37.72
N PRO A 108 -112.75 -47.55 -37.74
CA PRO A 108 -112.94 -46.73 -38.94
C PRO A 108 -111.58 -46.20 -39.41
N THR A 109 -111.35 -46.17 -40.72
CA THR A 109 -110.16 -45.57 -41.36
C THR A 109 -110.05 -44.08 -41.04
N ALA A 110 -109.47 -43.79 -39.88
CA ALA A 110 -108.68 -42.59 -39.64
C ALA A 110 -107.34 -42.79 -40.35
N PRO A 111 -106.73 -41.72 -40.88
CA PRO A 111 -105.61 -41.82 -41.83
C PRO A 111 -104.57 -42.76 -41.25
N VAL A 112 -104.03 -43.66 -42.07
CA VAL A 112 -102.86 -44.46 -41.70
C VAL A 112 -101.88 -43.46 -41.12
N THR A 113 -101.76 -43.41 -39.79
CA THR A 113 -101.02 -42.32 -39.15
C THR A 113 -99.61 -42.57 -39.61
N PRO A 114 -99.06 -41.67 -40.43
CA PRO A 114 -97.75 -41.85 -40.99
C PRO A 114 -96.77 -42.19 -39.85
N PRO A 115 -95.86 -43.17 -39.98
CA PRO A 115 -94.84 -43.38 -38.98
C PRO A 115 -94.08 -42.08 -38.74
N THR A 116 -93.51 -41.95 -37.55
CA THR A 116 -92.54 -40.89 -37.30
C THR A 116 -91.15 -41.36 -37.72
N ILE A 117 -90.37 -40.48 -38.31
CA ILE A 117 -88.96 -40.71 -38.65
C ILE A 117 -88.09 -40.07 -37.58
N ALA A 118 -87.07 -40.78 -37.12
CA ALA A 118 -85.98 -40.24 -36.31
C ALA A 118 -84.64 -40.64 -36.90
N ILE A 119 -83.61 -39.82 -36.68
CA ILE A 119 -82.22 -40.11 -37.03
C ILE A 119 -81.39 -40.12 -35.74
N GLY A 120 -80.49 -41.08 -35.58
CA GLY A 120 -79.63 -41.18 -34.41
C GLY A 120 -78.33 -40.39 -34.54
N ASP A 121 -77.75 -40.03 -33.39
CA ASP A 121 -76.42 -39.43 -33.31
C ASP A 121 -75.30 -40.49 -33.43
N VAL A 122 -74.13 -40.07 -33.88
CA VAL A 122 -72.96 -40.92 -34.07
C VAL A 122 -71.69 -40.19 -33.65
N SER A 123 -70.72 -40.93 -33.11
CA SER A 123 -69.38 -40.40 -32.82
C SER A 123 -68.32 -41.33 -33.40
N MET A 124 -67.30 -40.75 -34.03
CA MET A 124 -66.22 -41.45 -34.72
C MET A 124 -64.89 -40.77 -34.44
N VAL A 125 -63.79 -41.43 -34.78
CA VAL A 125 -62.47 -40.80 -34.90
C VAL A 125 -62.23 -40.50 -36.38
N GLU A 126 -61.53 -39.41 -36.70
CA GLU A 126 -61.29 -39.00 -38.09
C GLU A 126 -60.23 -39.84 -38.79
N GLY A 127 -59.21 -40.29 -38.04
CA GLY A 127 -58.09 -41.07 -38.54
C GLY A 127 -57.10 -40.21 -39.35
N SER A 128 -55.89 -40.73 -39.59
CA SER A 128 -54.78 -39.86 -39.98
C SER A 128 -54.70 -39.42 -41.46
N SER A 129 -55.60 -39.91 -42.33
CA SER A 129 -55.67 -39.55 -43.77
C SER A 129 -56.89 -40.18 -44.47
N GLY A 130 -57.31 -39.60 -45.60
CA GLY A 130 -58.34 -40.19 -46.46
C GLY A 130 -59.75 -39.89 -45.94
N THR A 131 -60.71 -40.77 -46.22
CA THR A 131 -62.08 -40.60 -45.69
C THR A 131 -62.58 -41.85 -44.99
N THR A 132 -63.23 -41.68 -43.84
CA THR A 132 -63.90 -42.73 -43.07
C THR A 132 -65.40 -42.58 -43.20
N SER A 133 -66.11 -43.65 -43.59
CA SER A 133 -67.56 -43.60 -43.77
C SER A 133 -68.30 -43.85 -42.45
N VAL A 134 -69.17 -42.92 -42.09
CA VAL A 134 -70.00 -42.97 -40.88
C VAL A 134 -71.47 -43.13 -41.24
N ASN A 135 -72.13 -44.08 -40.60
CA ASN A 135 -73.52 -44.43 -40.88
C ASN A 135 -74.47 -43.91 -39.80
N PHE A 136 -75.30 -42.93 -40.14
CA PHE A 136 -76.42 -42.50 -39.30
C PHE A 136 -77.62 -43.42 -39.52
N GLU A 137 -78.13 -44.06 -38.47
CA GLU A 137 -79.37 -44.84 -38.56
C GLU A 137 -80.58 -43.90 -38.63
N VAL A 138 -81.39 -44.05 -39.67
CA VAL A 138 -82.70 -43.40 -39.82
C VAL A 138 -83.76 -44.47 -39.62
N SER A 139 -84.68 -44.25 -38.68
CA SER A 139 -85.67 -45.25 -38.25
C SER A 139 -87.10 -44.74 -38.33
N LEU A 140 -88.04 -45.64 -38.59
CA LEU A 140 -89.48 -45.42 -38.49
C LEU A 140 -89.99 -45.96 -37.15
N SER A 141 -90.90 -45.24 -36.47
CA SER A 141 -91.51 -45.72 -35.21
C SER A 141 -92.36 -46.97 -35.36
N LYS A 142 -92.78 -47.31 -36.60
CA LYS A 142 -93.49 -48.53 -36.96
C LYS A 142 -93.36 -48.79 -38.46
N ALA A 143 -93.54 -50.04 -38.87
CA ALA A 143 -93.63 -50.40 -40.29
C ALA A 143 -94.84 -49.72 -40.93
N PHE A 144 -94.72 -49.35 -42.21
CA PHE A 144 -95.78 -48.71 -42.99
C PHE A 144 -96.05 -49.48 -44.28
N ASP A 145 -97.31 -49.49 -44.71
CA ASP A 145 -97.78 -50.25 -45.88
C ASP A 145 -97.49 -49.56 -47.22
N LYS A 146 -97.06 -48.29 -47.18
CA LYS A 146 -96.57 -47.53 -48.34
C LYS A 146 -95.09 -47.19 -48.19
N SER A 147 -94.46 -46.87 -49.31
CA SER A 147 -93.11 -46.30 -49.31
C SER A 147 -93.09 -44.99 -48.53
N VAL A 148 -92.10 -44.85 -47.64
CA VAL A 148 -91.83 -43.64 -46.86
C VAL A 148 -90.52 -43.07 -47.35
N THR A 149 -90.50 -41.79 -47.72
CA THR A 149 -89.26 -41.11 -48.10
C THR A 149 -88.97 -39.92 -47.21
N VAL A 150 -87.70 -39.60 -47.02
CA VAL A 150 -87.26 -38.37 -46.36
C VAL A 150 -85.98 -37.88 -47.00
N GLN A 151 -85.91 -36.58 -47.24
CA GLN A 151 -84.68 -35.95 -47.72
C GLN A 151 -83.75 -35.74 -46.54
N TYR A 152 -82.45 -35.86 -46.75
CA TYR A 152 -81.45 -35.44 -45.80
C TYR A 152 -80.47 -34.49 -46.48
N THR A 153 -79.94 -33.57 -45.69
CA THR A 153 -78.78 -32.76 -46.06
C THR A 153 -77.86 -32.63 -44.86
N THR A 154 -76.56 -32.70 -45.08
CA THR A 154 -75.60 -32.31 -44.05
C THR A 154 -75.58 -30.79 -43.86
N ALA A 155 -75.26 -30.35 -42.65
CA ALA A 155 -75.01 -28.96 -42.30
C ALA A 155 -73.83 -28.87 -41.33
N ASN A 156 -72.99 -27.85 -41.50
CA ASN A 156 -71.84 -27.61 -40.63
C ASN A 156 -72.28 -27.33 -39.19
N GLY A 157 -71.48 -27.81 -38.23
CA GLY A 157 -71.51 -27.37 -36.84
C GLY A 157 -70.21 -26.63 -36.56
N THR A 158 -69.35 -27.20 -35.70
CA THR A 158 -67.95 -26.77 -35.63
C THR A 158 -67.13 -27.38 -36.78
N ALA A 159 -67.48 -28.59 -37.22
CA ALA A 159 -66.93 -29.21 -38.43
C ALA A 159 -67.51 -28.56 -39.70
N ILE A 160 -66.63 -28.29 -40.66
CA ILE A 160 -66.86 -27.62 -41.94
C ILE A 160 -66.76 -28.61 -43.10
N ALA A 161 -67.82 -28.65 -43.92
CA ALA A 161 -67.84 -29.43 -45.14
C ALA A 161 -66.70 -29.06 -46.11
N GLY A 162 -65.99 -30.08 -46.60
CA GLY A 162 -64.82 -29.95 -47.47
C GLY A 162 -63.50 -30.05 -46.72
N SER A 163 -63.47 -29.61 -45.45
CA SER A 163 -62.32 -29.78 -44.55
C SER A 163 -62.47 -31.08 -43.77
N ASP A 164 -63.53 -31.20 -42.97
CA ASP A 164 -63.60 -32.22 -41.90
C ASP A 164 -64.59 -33.34 -42.28
N TYR A 165 -65.52 -33.06 -43.19
CA TYR A 165 -66.41 -34.07 -43.77
C TYR A 165 -66.86 -33.68 -45.18
N VAL A 166 -67.35 -34.65 -45.95
CA VAL A 166 -67.88 -34.40 -47.30
C VAL A 166 -69.38 -34.11 -47.21
N ALA A 167 -69.79 -32.90 -47.61
CA ALA A 167 -71.20 -32.53 -47.67
C ALA A 167 -71.98 -33.51 -48.55
N LYS A 168 -73.14 -33.96 -48.06
CA LYS A 168 -74.00 -34.90 -48.76
C LYS A 168 -75.46 -34.58 -48.53
N SER A 169 -76.24 -34.65 -49.60
CA SER A 169 -77.69 -34.64 -49.56
C SER A 169 -78.25 -35.79 -50.38
N GLY A 170 -79.49 -36.18 -50.11
CA GLY A 170 -80.13 -37.27 -50.82
C GLY A 170 -81.47 -37.66 -50.19
N THR A 171 -82.08 -38.70 -50.74
CA THR A 171 -83.36 -39.24 -50.25
C THR A 171 -83.15 -40.60 -49.64
N VAL A 172 -83.60 -40.79 -48.40
CA VAL A 172 -83.79 -42.12 -47.81
C VAL A 172 -85.18 -42.62 -48.20
N THR A 173 -85.26 -43.83 -48.75
CA THR A 173 -86.53 -44.48 -49.12
C THR A 173 -86.65 -45.79 -48.36
N PHE A 174 -87.69 -45.91 -47.54
CA PHE A 174 -88.11 -47.16 -46.91
C PHE A 174 -89.15 -47.81 -47.80
N ALA A 175 -88.90 -49.03 -48.27
CA ALA A 175 -89.93 -49.84 -48.91
C ALA A 175 -91.04 -50.20 -47.91
N ALA A 176 -92.22 -50.58 -48.41
CA ALA A 176 -93.32 -51.01 -47.55
C ALA A 176 -92.84 -52.13 -46.59
N GLY A 177 -93.05 -51.93 -45.29
CA GLY A 177 -92.61 -52.84 -44.23
C GLY A 177 -91.23 -52.57 -43.61
N GLU A 178 -90.35 -51.78 -44.25
CA GLU A 178 -89.03 -51.47 -43.70
C GLU A 178 -89.11 -50.42 -42.58
N THR A 179 -88.26 -50.56 -41.55
CA THR A 179 -88.24 -49.62 -40.40
C THR A 179 -86.89 -48.99 -40.13
N ARG A 180 -85.81 -49.40 -40.81
CA ARG A 180 -84.46 -48.86 -40.63
C ARG A 180 -83.72 -48.72 -41.96
N LYS A 181 -82.99 -47.62 -42.11
CA LYS A 181 -82.04 -47.34 -43.20
C LYS A 181 -80.84 -46.60 -42.63
N THR A 182 -79.77 -46.52 -43.40
CA THR A 182 -78.56 -45.79 -43.00
C THR A 182 -78.24 -44.70 -44.01
N VAL A 183 -77.81 -43.54 -43.50
CA VAL A 183 -77.19 -42.48 -44.29
C VAL A 183 -75.69 -42.48 -44.01
N SER A 184 -74.90 -42.77 -45.04
CA SER A 184 -73.44 -42.78 -44.94
C SER A 184 -72.86 -41.43 -45.32
N ILE A 185 -72.16 -40.77 -44.39
CA ILE A 185 -71.39 -39.53 -44.61
C ILE A 185 -69.91 -39.87 -44.54
N ALA A 186 -69.08 -39.27 -45.40
CA ALA A 186 -67.63 -39.44 -45.35
C ALA A 186 -67.04 -38.33 -44.46
N VAL A 187 -66.27 -38.72 -43.45
CA VAL A 187 -65.46 -37.83 -42.59
C VAL A 187 -64.04 -37.83 -43.15
N ASN A 188 -63.42 -36.67 -43.30
CA ASN A 188 -62.06 -36.55 -43.80
C ASN A 188 -61.10 -36.69 -42.62
N GLY A 189 -60.06 -37.50 -42.77
CA GLY A 189 -59.02 -37.64 -41.75
C GLY A 189 -57.80 -36.80 -42.09
N ASP A 190 -57.17 -36.19 -41.08
CA ASP A 190 -55.91 -35.48 -41.23
C ASP A 190 -54.94 -35.74 -40.06
N THR A 191 -53.98 -34.85 -39.79
CA THR A 191 -52.97 -35.04 -38.73
C THR A 191 -52.90 -33.86 -37.77
N ALA A 192 -53.89 -32.97 -37.83
CA ALA A 192 -53.96 -31.74 -37.05
C ALA A 192 -54.47 -32.05 -35.64
N VAL A 193 -53.74 -31.55 -34.64
CA VAL A 193 -54.22 -31.67 -33.26
C VAL A 193 -55.25 -30.59 -33.02
N GLU A 194 -56.52 -30.97 -33.06
CA GLU A 194 -57.66 -30.08 -32.82
C GLU A 194 -58.62 -30.61 -31.74
N ALA A 195 -59.72 -29.88 -31.52
CA ALA A 195 -60.74 -30.28 -30.55
C ALA A 195 -61.80 -31.14 -31.26
N ASP A 196 -62.49 -32.01 -30.51
CA ASP A 196 -63.62 -32.76 -31.07
C ASP A 196 -64.65 -31.81 -31.72
N GLU A 197 -65.03 -32.12 -32.96
CA GLU A 197 -65.89 -31.29 -33.79
C GLU A 197 -67.24 -31.95 -34.09
N THR A 198 -68.24 -31.16 -34.49
CA THR A 198 -69.58 -31.67 -34.79
C THR A 198 -70.13 -31.17 -36.12
N PHE A 199 -70.87 -32.02 -36.83
CA PHE A 199 -71.74 -31.65 -37.95
C PHE A 199 -73.13 -32.28 -37.77
N GLN A 200 -74.10 -31.85 -38.57
CA GLN A 200 -75.48 -32.31 -38.47
C GLN A 200 -75.95 -32.96 -39.78
N VAL A 201 -76.74 -34.04 -39.69
CA VAL A 201 -77.56 -34.58 -40.77
C VAL A 201 -79.00 -34.19 -40.50
N ARG A 202 -79.54 -33.27 -41.31
CA ARG A 202 -80.87 -32.71 -41.14
C ARG A 202 -81.88 -33.38 -42.06
N LEU A 203 -82.92 -33.97 -41.48
CA LEU A 203 -84.04 -34.56 -42.21
C LEU A 203 -85.05 -33.48 -42.62
N SER A 204 -85.60 -33.59 -43.83
CA SER A 204 -86.61 -32.67 -44.35
C SER A 204 -87.53 -33.36 -45.36
N SER A 205 -88.65 -32.69 -45.66
CA SER A 205 -89.59 -33.10 -46.71
C SER A 205 -90.03 -34.57 -46.64
N PRO A 206 -90.53 -35.07 -45.49
CA PRO A 206 -90.96 -36.47 -45.39
C PRO A 206 -92.22 -36.68 -46.25
N THR A 207 -92.31 -37.83 -46.90
CA THR A 207 -93.55 -38.31 -47.55
C THR A 207 -94.06 -39.51 -46.79
N ASN A 208 -95.37 -39.59 -46.58
CA ASN A 208 -96.01 -40.69 -45.85
C ASN A 208 -95.41 -40.92 -44.44
N ALA A 209 -94.82 -39.89 -43.83
CA ALA A 209 -94.31 -39.87 -42.45
C ALA A 209 -94.32 -38.44 -41.88
N THR A 210 -94.19 -38.29 -40.56
CA THR A 210 -93.76 -37.03 -39.92
C THR A 210 -92.38 -37.21 -39.30
N ILE A 211 -91.61 -36.14 -39.10
CA ILE A 211 -90.29 -36.24 -38.47
C ILE A 211 -90.45 -36.02 -36.96
N ALA A 212 -90.04 -36.99 -36.14
CA ALA A 212 -89.98 -36.87 -34.69
C ALA A 212 -88.63 -36.31 -34.23
N ASP A 213 -87.55 -36.71 -34.90
CA ASP A 213 -86.23 -36.12 -34.71
C ASP A 213 -85.64 -35.75 -36.07
N SER A 214 -85.44 -34.45 -36.28
CA SER A 214 -84.99 -33.91 -37.55
C SER A 214 -83.48 -33.81 -37.67
N THR A 215 -82.71 -34.15 -36.65
CA THR A 215 -81.28 -33.82 -36.64
C THR A 215 -80.46 -34.88 -35.93
N GLY A 216 -79.63 -35.58 -36.70
CA GLY A 216 -78.59 -36.44 -36.16
C GLY A 216 -77.29 -35.66 -36.10
N VAL A 217 -76.62 -35.66 -34.95
CA VAL A 217 -75.31 -35.03 -34.74
C VAL A 217 -74.20 -36.07 -34.95
N GLY A 218 -73.27 -35.75 -35.85
CA GLY A 218 -72.01 -36.47 -36.00
C GLY A 218 -70.92 -35.76 -35.21
N THR A 219 -70.31 -36.44 -34.24
CA THR A 219 -69.15 -35.93 -33.47
C THR A 219 -67.86 -36.58 -33.95
N ILE A 220 -67.03 -35.81 -34.63
CA ILE A 220 -65.68 -36.18 -35.08
C ILE A 220 -64.73 -35.96 -33.91
N ARG A 221 -64.10 -37.03 -33.42
CA ARG A 221 -63.15 -36.95 -32.30
C ARG A 221 -61.73 -36.95 -32.84
N ASN A 222 -60.95 -35.99 -32.36
CA ASN A 222 -59.54 -35.88 -32.72
C ASN A 222 -58.76 -37.04 -32.08
N ASP A 223 -58.12 -37.86 -32.91
CA ASP A 223 -57.23 -38.94 -32.49
C ASP A 223 -55.73 -38.63 -32.68
N ASP A 224 -55.39 -37.41 -33.09
CA ASP A 224 -54.01 -36.93 -33.22
C ASP A 224 -53.46 -36.34 -31.93
N ALA A 225 -52.22 -36.71 -31.63
CA ALA A 225 -51.49 -36.25 -30.45
C ALA A 225 -50.37 -35.26 -30.82
N ALA A 226 -50.20 -34.23 -30.01
CA ALA A 226 -49.05 -33.33 -30.14
C ALA A 226 -47.73 -34.12 -30.04
N PRO A 227 -46.68 -33.79 -30.83
CA PRO A 227 -45.40 -34.51 -30.79
C PRO A 227 -44.82 -34.52 -29.36
N THR A 228 -44.70 -35.70 -28.77
CA THR A 228 -44.38 -35.86 -27.33
C THR A 228 -42.90 -35.62 -26.98
N VAL A 229 -42.04 -35.30 -27.95
CA VAL A 229 -40.62 -34.98 -27.72
C VAL A 229 -40.22 -33.76 -28.54
N LEU A 230 -40.10 -32.61 -27.88
CA LEU A 230 -39.50 -31.40 -28.46
C LEU A 230 -37.98 -31.57 -28.64
N PRO A 231 -37.33 -30.91 -29.62
CA PRO A 231 -35.88 -30.85 -29.69
C PRO A 231 -35.30 -30.09 -28.48
N GLN A 232 -34.05 -30.43 -28.12
CA GLN A 232 -33.25 -29.65 -27.18
C GLN A 232 -32.35 -28.67 -27.93
N ILE A 233 -32.29 -27.42 -27.49
CA ILE A 233 -31.35 -26.42 -27.99
C ILE A 233 -30.09 -26.44 -27.14
N ASN A 234 -28.93 -26.54 -27.77
CA ASN A 234 -27.62 -26.47 -27.12
C ASN A 234 -26.78 -25.38 -27.79
N ILE A 235 -26.04 -24.60 -27.00
CA ILE A 235 -25.02 -23.67 -27.49
C ILE A 235 -23.63 -24.20 -27.12
N GLY A 236 -22.68 -24.16 -28.06
CA GLY A 236 -21.31 -24.62 -27.82
C GLY A 236 -20.37 -23.50 -27.37
N ASP A 237 -19.28 -23.88 -26.70
CA ASP A 237 -18.20 -22.98 -26.30
C ASP A 237 -17.30 -22.59 -27.49
N VAL A 238 -16.65 -21.43 -27.38
CA VAL A 238 -15.70 -20.93 -28.38
C VAL A 238 -14.44 -20.46 -27.67
N ALA A 239 -13.27 -20.75 -28.25
CA ALA A 239 -12.02 -20.12 -27.85
C ALA A 239 -11.31 -19.57 -29.07
N LEU A 240 -10.84 -18.32 -28.97
CA LEU A 240 -10.13 -17.60 -30.02
C LEU A 240 -9.04 -16.74 -29.38
N ASN A 241 -8.09 -16.33 -30.20
CA ASN A 241 -7.19 -15.25 -29.84
C ASN A 241 -7.86 -13.90 -30.14
N GLU A 242 -7.59 -12.88 -29.33
CA GLU A 242 -8.18 -11.55 -29.52
C GLU A 242 -7.60 -10.81 -30.72
N GLY A 243 -6.29 -11.00 -30.96
CA GLY A 243 -5.53 -10.33 -31.99
C GLY A 243 -5.17 -8.89 -31.63
N ASN A 244 -4.20 -8.30 -32.34
CA ASN A 244 -3.53 -7.09 -31.87
C ASN A 244 -4.33 -5.76 -31.96
N SER A 245 -5.46 -5.75 -32.68
CA SER A 245 -6.32 -4.55 -32.88
C SER A 245 -7.64 -4.92 -33.55
N GLY A 246 -8.65 -4.04 -33.41
CA GLY A 246 -9.93 -4.20 -34.09
C GLY A 246 -10.82 -5.21 -33.38
N THR A 247 -11.57 -6.03 -34.13
CA THR A 247 -12.42 -7.07 -33.53
C THR A 247 -12.33 -8.40 -34.26
N THR A 248 -12.30 -9.50 -33.50
CA THR A 248 -12.36 -10.88 -34.01
C THR A 248 -13.71 -11.51 -33.62
N SER A 249 -14.32 -12.29 -34.51
CA SER A 249 -15.68 -12.82 -34.30
C SER A 249 -15.67 -14.18 -33.61
N ALA A 250 -16.11 -14.24 -32.36
CA ALA A 250 -16.42 -15.47 -31.64
C ALA A 250 -17.76 -16.05 -32.11
N ASN A 251 -17.72 -17.19 -32.80
CA ASN A 251 -18.88 -17.78 -33.49
C ASN A 251 -19.43 -18.99 -32.72
N PHE A 252 -20.42 -18.75 -31.86
CA PHE A 252 -21.07 -19.78 -31.04
C PHE A 252 -22.05 -20.59 -31.87
N GLY A 253 -21.84 -21.90 -31.98
CA GLY A 253 -22.78 -22.81 -32.64
C GLY A 253 -23.99 -23.08 -31.77
N VAL A 254 -25.19 -22.80 -32.26
CA VAL A 254 -26.47 -23.12 -31.62
C VAL A 254 -27.12 -24.25 -32.41
N SER A 255 -27.41 -25.37 -31.75
CA SER A 255 -27.86 -26.62 -32.39
C SER A 255 -29.14 -27.16 -31.78
N LEU A 256 -29.96 -27.84 -32.60
CA LEU A 256 -31.10 -28.64 -32.14
C LEU A 256 -30.71 -30.12 -32.07
N SER A 257 -31.16 -30.83 -31.04
CA SER A 257 -30.91 -32.29 -30.88
C SER A 257 -31.53 -33.14 -31.99
N LYS A 258 -32.53 -32.60 -32.69
CA LYS A 258 -33.17 -33.18 -33.88
C LYS A 258 -33.88 -32.09 -34.66
N ALA A 259 -34.13 -32.33 -35.95
CA ALA A 259 -34.97 -31.45 -36.76
C ALA A 259 -36.40 -31.40 -36.21
N PHE A 260 -37.05 -30.24 -36.34
CA PHE A 260 -38.45 -30.04 -35.97
C PHE A 260 -39.25 -29.54 -37.17
N ASN A 261 -40.51 -29.95 -37.26
CA ASN A 261 -41.39 -29.65 -38.40
C ASN A 261 -42.03 -28.25 -38.32
N GLN A 262 -41.82 -27.52 -37.22
CA GLN A 262 -42.21 -26.11 -37.07
C GLN A 262 -40.97 -25.25 -36.77
N PRO A 263 -41.03 -23.93 -36.98
CA PRO A 263 -39.95 -23.03 -36.57
C PRO A 263 -39.67 -23.13 -35.08
N VAL A 264 -38.38 -23.14 -34.71
CA VAL A 264 -37.89 -23.10 -33.33
C VAL A 264 -37.17 -21.78 -33.12
N THR A 265 -37.50 -21.05 -32.05
CA THR A 265 -36.80 -19.81 -31.70
C THR A 265 -36.22 -19.85 -30.30
N VAL A 266 -35.12 -19.13 -30.07
CA VAL A 266 -34.53 -18.91 -28.76
C VAL A 266 -33.88 -17.54 -28.70
N GLN A 267 -34.01 -16.84 -27.57
CA GLN A 267 -33.33 -15.58 -27.34
C GLN A 267 -31.92 -15.83 -26.80
N TYR A 268 -30.98 -14.93 -27.07
CA TYR A 268 -29.65 -14.95 -26.47
C TYR A 268 -29.25 -13.56 -25.97
N THR A 269 -28.45 -13.53 -24.92
CA THR A 269 -27.74 -12.33 -24.45
C THR A 269 -26.34 -12.68 -23.98
N THR A 270 -25.37 -11.81 -24.22
CA THR A 270 -24.03 -11.93 -23.63
C THR A 270 -24.05 -11.50 -22.16
N ALA A 271 -23.18 -12.08 -21.34
CA ALA A 271 -22.93 -11.70 -19.96
C ALA A 271 -21.43 -11.77 -19.65
N ASN A 272 -20.94 -10.81 -18.87
CA ASN A 272 -19.53 -10.73 -18.48
C ASN A 272 -19.12 -11.96 -17.66
N GLY A 273 -17.86 -12.37 -17.82
CA GLY A 273 -17.18 -13.30 -16.91
C GLY A 273 -16.00 -12.57 -16.28
N THR A 274 -14.77 -13.01 -16.59
CA THR A 274 -13.58 -12.17 -16.34
C THR A 274 -13.43 -11.11 -17.42
N ALA A 275 -13.83 -11.42 -18.65
CA ALA A 275 -13.95 -10.45 -19.74
C ALA A 275 -15.20 -9.57 -19.53
N ILE A 276 -15.03 -8.27 -19.75
CA ILE A 276 -16.00 -7.20 -19.54
C ILE A 276 -16.46 -6.63 -20.89
N ALA A 277 -17.78 -6.51 -21.06
CA ALA A 277 -18.34 -5.87 -22.24
C ALA A 277 -17.89 -4.40 -22.37
N GLY A 278 -17.40 -4.02 -23.55
CA GLY A 278 -16.89 -2.68 -23.85
C GLY A 278 -15.37 -2.65 -23.98
N SER A 279 -14.64 -3.25 -23.04
CA SER A 279 -13.18 -3.43 -23.12
C SER A 279 -12.83 -4.64 -23.98
N ASP A 280 -13.33 -5.83 -23.62
CA ASP A 280 -12.77 -7.10 -24.12
C ASP A 280 -13.67 -7.72 -25.20
N TYR A 281 -14.98 -7.41 -25.16
CA TYR A 281 -15.92 -7.81 -26.20
C TYR A 281 -17.10 -6.85 -26.32
N VAL A 282 -17.84 -6.92 -27.42
CA VAL A 282 -19.05 -6.10 -27.65
C VAL A 282 -20.28 -6.87 -27.21
N ALA A 283 -21.00 -6.33 -26.21
CA ALA A 283 -22.25 -6.92 -25.73
C ALA A 283 -23.26 -7.09 -26.88
N LYS A 284 -23.92 -8.26 -26.91
CA LYS A 284 -24.87 -8.62 -27.96
C LYS A 284 -26.06 -9.39 -27.41
N SER A 285 -27.25 -9.07 -27.91
CA SER A 285 -28.47 -9.82 -27.68
C SER A 285 -29.28 -9.96 -28.96
N GLY A 286 -30.10 -11.00 -29.06
CA GLY A 286 -30.99 -11.19 -30.20
C GLY A 286 -31.73 -12.52 -30.17
N THR A 287 -32.39 -12.86 -31.28
CA THR A 287 -33.14 -14.12 -31.44
C THR A 287 -32.46 -15.00 -32.47
N VAL A 288 -32.29 -16.29 -32.17
CA VAL A 288 -31.97 -17.33 -33.15
C VAL A 288 -33.27 -17.99 -33.59
N THR A 289 -33.50 -18.08 -34.90
CA THR A 289 -34.67 -18.74 -35.50
C THR A 289 -34.20 -19.86 -36.42
N PHE A 290 -34.61 -21.08 -36.12
CA PHE A 290 -34.48 -22.25 -37.00
C PHE A 290 -35.79 -22.36 -37.79
N ALA A 291 -35.71 -22.33 -39.12
CA ALA A 291 -36.83 -22.72 -39.96
C ALA A 291 -37.14 -24.22 -39.79
N ALA A 292 -38.33 -24.65 -40.19
CA ALA A 292 -38.69 -26.07 -40.16
C ALA A 292 -37.62 -26.92 -40.86
N GLY A 293 -37.11 -27.93 -40.18
CA GLY A 293 -36.04 -28.82 -40.66
C GLY A 293 -34.59 -28.37 -40.37
N GLU A 294 -34.34 -27.12 -39.99
CA GLU A 294 -32.98 -26.65 -39.67
C GLU A 294 -32.56 -27.12 -38.27
N THR A 295 -31.28 -27.47 -38.11
CA THR A 295 -30.73 -27.96 -36.83
C THR A 295 -29.50 -27.20 -36.34
N PHE A 296 -28.99 -26.22 -37.10
CA PHE A 296 -27.79 -25.48 -36.73
C PHE A 296 -27.85 -24.01 -37.17
N LYS A 297 -27.45 -23.11 -36.28
CA LYS A 297 -27.26 -21.68 -36.50
C LYS A 297 -26.03 -21.20 -35.74
N THR A 298 -25.60 -19.97 -36.01
CA THR A 298 -24.43 -19.36 -35.35
C THR A 298 -24.81 -18.02 -34.74
N VAL A 299 -24.29 -17.75 -33.54
CA VAL A 299 -24.31 -16.45 -32.88
C VAL A 299 -22.89 -15.90 -32.88
N SER A 300 -22.66 -14.78 -33.57
CA SER A 300 -21.36 -14.12 -33.66
C SER A 300 -21.25 -12.97 -32.66
N VAL A 301 -20.29 -13.02 -31.74
CA VAL A 301 -19.96 -11.93 -30.79
C VAL A 301 -18.59 -11.37 -31.17
N ALA A 302 -18.47 -10.05 -31.25
CA ALA A 302 -17.20 -9.40 -31.54
C ALA A 302 -16.35 -9.31 -30.27
N VAL A 303 -15.14 -9.84 -30.30
CA VAL A 303 -14.08 -9.73 -29.28
C VAL A 303 -13.16 -8.61 -29.71
N ASN A 304 -12.85 -7.66 -28.84
CA ASN A 304 -11.96 -6.55 -29.14
C ASN A 304 -10.51 -7.03 -29.02
N GLY A 305 -9.67 -6.70 -29.99
CA GLY A 305 -8.25 -7.00 -29.95
C GLY A 305 -7.43 -5.81 -29.47
N ASP A 306 -6.40 -6.04 -28.67
CA ASP A 306 -5.42 -5.03 -28.26
C ASP A 306 -4.01 -5.62 -28.14
N THR A 307 -3.08 -4.93 -27.48
CA THR A 307 -1.68 -5.39 -27.34
C THR A 307 -1.27 -5.60 -25.88
N ALA A 308 -2.23 -5.72 -24.98
CA ALA A 308 -2.03 -5.85 -23.55
C ALA A 308 -1.77 -7.32 -23.19
N VAL A 309 -0.71 -7.55 -22.41
CA VAL A 309 -0.38 -8.90 -21.96
C VAL A 309 -1.18 -9.20 -20.71
N GLU A 310 -2.26 -9.95 -20.88
CA GLU A 310 -3.16 -10.34 -19.81
C GLU A 310 -3.36 -11.86 -19.68
N ALA A 311 -4.17 -12.28 -18.71
CA ALA A 311 -4.55 -13.68 -18.58
C ALA A 311 -5.68 -14.01 -19.56
N ASN A 312 -5.82 -15.28 -19.96
CA ASN A 312 -6.98 -15.68 -20.74
C ASN A 312 -8.28 -15.34 -19.99
N GLU A 313 -9.21 -14.72 -20.68
CA GLU A 313 -10.44 -14.23 -20.10
C GLU A 313 -11.67 -14.99 -20.64
N THR A 314 -12.80 -14.85 -19.95
CA THR A 314 -14.05 -15.52 -20.36
C THR A 314 -15.26 -14.60 -20.29
N PHE A 315 -16.20 -14.78 -21.23
CA PHE A 315 -17.56 -14.25 -21.19
C PHE A 315 -18.57 -15.36 -21.54
N GLN A 316 -19.87 -15.10 -21.39
CA GLN A 316 -20.93 -16.09 -21.64
C GLN A 316 -21.95 -15.58 -22.66
N VAL A 317 -22.51 -16.48 -23.47
CA VAL A 317 -23.73 -16.30 -24.25
C VAL A 317 -24.83 -17.18 -23.65
N ARG A 318 -25.86 -16.56 -23.09
CA ARG A 318 -26.95 -17.25 -22.38
C ARG A 318 -28.22 -17.31 -23.22
N LEU A 319 -28.73 -18.52 -23.43
CA LEU A 319 -29.99 -18.77 -24.12
C LEU A 319 -31.18 -18.60 -23.16
N SER A 320 -32.31 -18.10 -23.68
CA SER A 320 -33.55 -17.92 -22.91
C SER A 320 -34.80 -17.98 -23.80
N SER A 321 -35.95 -18.19 -23.16
CA SER A 321 -37.28 -18.13 -23.80
C SER A 321 -37.42 -18.95 -25.09
N PRO A 322 -37.16 -20.28 -25.06
CA PRO A 322 -37.30 -21.12 -26.24
C PRO A 322 -38.78 -21.27 -26.64
N THR A 323 -39.05 -21.36 -27.93
CA THR A 323 -40.35 -21.80 -28.47
C THR A 323 -40.17 -23.10 -29.26
N ASN A 324 -41.12 -24.03 -29.15
CA ASN A 324 -41.08 -25.34 -29.82
C ASN A 324 -39.82 -26.19 -29.53
N ALA A 325 -39.13 -25.91 -28.42
CA ALA A 325 -37.96 -26.62 -27.96
C ALA A 325 -37.78 -26.46 -26.44
N SER A 326 -36.90 -27.26 -25.86
CA SER A 326 -36.39 -27.05 -24.49
C SER A 326 -34.91 -26.67 -24.55
N ILE A 327 -34.39 -25.92 -23.59
CA ILE A 327 -32.95 -25.66 -23.51
C ILE A 327 -32.28 -26.87 -22.85
N GLY A 328 -31.31 -27.49 -23.54
CA GLY A 328 -30.41 -28.50 -22.97
C GLY A 328 -29.23 -27.80 -22.31
N ASP A 329 -28.27 -27.37 -23.13
CA ASP A 329 -27.21 -26.44 -22.72
C ASP A 329 -27.57 -24.99 -23.10
N GLY A 330 -27.74 -24.15 -22.08
CA GLY A 330 -28.12 -22.76 -22.23
C GLY A 330 -26.98 -21.77 -22.17
N THR A 331 -25.72 -22.20 -21.95
CA THR A 331 -24.61 -21.27 -21.72
C THR A 331 -23.40 -21.64 -22.56
N GLY A 332 -23.11 -20.85 -23.58
CA GLY A 332 -21.85 -20.96 -24.33
C GLY A 332 -20.80 -20.06 -23.70
N VAL A 333 -19.66 -20.60 -23.31
CA VAL A 333 -18.52 -19.87 -22.77
C VAL A 333 -17.59 -19.45 -23.92
N GLY A 334 -17.38 -18.14 -24.05
CA GLY A 334 -16.35 -17.57 -24.92
C GLY A 334 -15.07 -17.39 -24.13
N THR A 335 -13.98 -18.04 -24.53
CA THR A 335 -12.64 -17.82 -23.97
C THR A 335 -11.83 -16.94 -24.92
N ILE A 336 -11.42 -15.78 -24.44
CA ILE A 336 -10.50 -14.86 -25.10
C ILE A 336 -9.09 -15.26 -24.66
N ARG A 337 -8.26 -15.71 -25.60
CA ARG A 337 -6.87 -16.08 -25.34
C ARG A 337 -5.98 -14.88 -25.61
N ASN A 338 -5.20 -14.50 -24.60
CA ASN A 338 -4.15 -13.53 -24.78
C ASN A 338 -3.09 -14.12 -25.74
N ASP A 339 -2.93 -13.49 -26.90
CA ASP A 339 -1.90 -13.81 -27.88
C ASP A 339 -0.78 -12.77 -27.96
N ASP A 340 -0.76 -11.81 -27.03
CA ASP A 340 0.31 -10.87 -26.88
C ASP A 340 1.49 -11.44 -26.09
N ALA A 341 2.68 -11.22 -26.66
CA ALA A 341 3.91 -11.59 -26.01
C ALA A 341 4.23 -10.60 -24.88
N ALA A 342 4.47 -11.12 -23.67
CA ALA A 342 5.13 -10.38 -22.60
C ALA A 342 6.35 -9.64 -23.17
N ILE A 343 6.37 -8.30 -23.11
CA ILE A 343 7.59 -7.56 -23.38
C ILE A 343 8.59 -8.00 -22.33
N ALA A 344 9.63 -8.73 -22.74
CA ALA A 344 10.73 -9.09 -21.87
C ALA A 344 11.40 -7.79 -21.37
N ILE A 345 11.06 -7.39 -20.14
CA ILE A 345 11.73 -6.26 -19.50
C ILE A 345 13.14 -6.70 -19.09
N PRO A 346 14.17 -5.88 -19.35
CA PRO A 346 15.52 -6.23 -19.00
C PRO A 346 15.71 -6.37 -17.49
N GLN A 347 16.47 -7.39 -17.09
CA GLN A 347 16.89 -7.60 -15.72
C GLN A 347 18.11 -6.72 -15.42
N ILE A 348 18.08 -6.00 -14.31
CA ILE A 348 19.11 -5.09 -13.84
C ILE A 348 19.97 -5.82 -12.82
N THR A 349 21.29 -5.80 -13.02
CA THR A 349 22.27 -6.41 -12.12
C THR A 349 23.40 -5.42 -11.85
N ILE A 350 23.99 -5.46 -10.66
CA ILE A 350 25.21 -4.75 -10.29
C ILE A 350 26.18 -5.77 -9.69
N GLY A 351 27.47 -5.65 -9.96
CA GLY A 351 28.48 -6.59 -9.48
C GLY A 351 29.36 -6.00 -8.40
N ASP A 352 29.85 -6.86 -7.51
CA ASP A 352 30.84 -6.54 -6.50
C ASP A 352 32.13 -5.98 -7.13
N LEU A 353 32.83 -5.14 -6.38
CA LEU A 353 34.07 -4.50 -6.79
C LEU A 353 35.07 -4.50 -5.64
N SER A 354 36.34 -4.75 -5.93
CA SER A 354 37.42 -4.43 -5.01
C SER A 354 38.22 -3.26 -5.58
N VAL A 355 38.56 -2.32 -4.72
CA VAL A 355 39.30 -1.10 -5.06
C VAL A 355 40.35 -0.87 -3.99
N THR A 356 41.51 -0.40 -4.40
CA THR A 356 42.56 0.04 -3.48
C THR A 356 42.35 1.51 -3.17
N GLU A 357 42.36 1.89 -1.89
CA GLU A 357 42.06 3.27 -1.47
C GLU A 357 43.08 4.29 -2.00
N GLY A 358 44.36 3.90 -2.04
CA GLY A 358 45.47 4.76 -2.42
C GLY A 358 45.93 5.65 -1.26
N ASN A 359 47.14 6.19 -1.37
CA ASN A 359 47.83 6.81 -0.22
C ASN A 359 47.37 8.25 0.12
N SER A 360 46.52 8.87 -0.70
CA SER A 360 45.96 10.21 -0.47
C SER A 360 44.90 10.58 -1.52
N GLY A 361 44.07 11.59 -1.20
CA GLY A 361 43.08 12.15 -2.12
C GLY A 361 41.90 11.21 -2.32
N THR A 362 41.26 11.26 -3.49
CA THR A 362 40.17 10.34 -3.81
C THR A 362 40.48 9.49 -5.03
N SER A 363 40.31 8.17 -4.90
CA SER A 363 40.20 7.25 -6.03
C SER A 363 38.73 6.95 -6.35
N ASN A 364 38.43 6.28 -7.45
CA ASN A 364 37.04 6.05 -7.90
C ASN A 364 36.71 4.57 -7.98
N ALA A 365 35.78 4.10 -7.14
CA ALA A 365 35.11 2.82 -7.32
C ALA A 365 34.04 2.97 -8.40
N THR A 366 34.27 2.40 -9.58
CA THR A 366 33.35 2.49 -10.73
C THR A 366 32.60 1.17 -10.91
N LEU A 367 31.39 1.09 -10.36
CA LEU A 367 30.53 -0.08 -10.47
C LEU A 367 29.78 -0.06 -11.80
N THR A 368 29.76 -1.19 -12.52
CA THR A 368 28.99 -1.32 -13.76
C THR A 368 27.64 -1.96 -13.48
N VAL A 369 26.56 -1.24 -13.79
CA VAL A 369 25.18 -1.76 -13.76
C VAL A 369 24.81 -2.24 -15.16
N ARG A 370 24.30 -3.47 -15.26
CA ARG A 370 24.00 -4.15 -16.53
C ARG A 370 22.53 -4.51 -16.67
N LEU A 371 22.00 -4.32 -17.87
CA LEU A 371 20.72 -4.87 -18.34
C LEU A 371 20.97 -6.22 -19.02
N SER A 372 20.10 -7.21 -18.79
CA SER A 372 20.17 -8.53 -19.46
C SER A 372 19.94 -8.46 -20.98
N SER A 373 19.25 -7.43 -21.45
CA SER A 373 18.93 -7.17 -22.85
C SER A 373 18.71 -5.67 -23.07
N GLY A 374 18.77 -5.20 -24.33
CA GLY A 374 18.40 -3.83 -24.67
C GLY A 374 16.88 -3.63 -24.59
N SER A 375 16.44 -2.48 -24.10
CA SER A 375 15.02 -2.07 -24.12
C SER A 375 14.77 -1.04 -25.23
N SER A 376 13.59 -1.09 -25.86
CA SER A 376 13.12 -0.02 -26.75
C SER A 376 12.68 1.24 -26.01
N GLN A 377 12.49 1.15 -24.69
CA GLN A 377 12.13 2.24 -23.80
C GLN A 377 13.31 2.62 -22.90
N THR A 378 13.30 3.84 -22.37
CA THR A 378 14.26 4.24 -21.34
C THR A 378 14.05 3.41 -20.06
N VAL A 379 15.11 2.80 -19.56
CA VAL A 379 15.11 2.07 -18.27
C VAL A 379 15.73 2.97 -17.21
N ARG A 380 15.12 3.06 -16.03
CA ARG A 380 15.69 3.80 -14.89
C ARG A 380 15.79 2.94 -13.65
N VAL A 381 16.76 3.22 -12.80
CA VAL A 381 16.91 2.59 -11.47
C VAL A 381 17.59 3.57 -10.53
N ASN A 382 17.09 3.68 -9.30
CA ASN A 382 17.74 4.48 -8.27
C ASN A 382 18.87 3.68 -7.62
N TYR A 383 19.86 4.38 -7.08
CA TYR A 383 20.93 3.77 -6.29
C TYR A 383 21.28 4.64 -5.09
N ALA A 384 21.75 4.00 -4.02
CA ALA A 384 22.34 4.67 -2.87
C ALA A 384 23.43 3.78 -2.25
N THR A 385 24.43 4.41 -1.66
CA THR A 385 25.43 3.73 -0.83
C THR A 385 24.88 3.42 0.56
N VAL A 386 25.29 2.29 1.14
CA VAL A 386 24.94 1.85 2.49
C VAL A 386 26.24 1.44 3.18
N ALA A 387 26.53 2.05 4.34
CA ALA A 387 27.75 1.79 5.10
C ALA A 387 27.83 0.32 5.55
N GLY A 388 29.06 -0.22 5.55
CA GLY A 388 29.37 -1.55 6.07
C GLY A 388 30.37 -1.43 7.21
N SER A 389 31.54 -2.08 7.08
CA SER A 389 32.67 -1.76 7.95
C SER A 389 33.36 -0.44 7.56
N ALA A 390 33.31 -0.09 6.27
CA ALA A 390 33.68 1.23 5.78
C ALA A 390 32.55 2.23 6.06
N LEU A 391 32.90 3.39 6.61
CA LEU A 391 32.08 4.52 6.99
C LEU A 391 32.13 5.63 5.92
N ALA A 392 30.96 6.18 5.63
CA ALA A 392 30.85 7.33 4.74
C ALA A 392 31.49 8.58 5.37
N GLY A 393 32.35 9.25 4.61
CA GLY A 393 33.05 10.47 5.01
C GLY A 393 34.46 10.23 5.57
N SER A 394 34.83 9.00 5.95
CA SER A 394 36.22 8.61 6.20
C SER A 394 36.78 7.78 5.05
N ASP A 395 36.06 6.75 4.60
CA ASP A 395 36.64 5.74 3.69
C ASP A 395 36.06 5.87 2.27
N TYR A 396 34.86 6.44 2.16
CA TYR A 396 34.24 6.77 0.87
C TYR A 396 33.25 7.93 0.99
N THR A 397 32.99 8.62 -0.12
CA THR A 397 31.94 9.65 -0.18
C THR A 397 30.61 9.01 -0.52
N ALA A 398 29.61 9.14 0.36
CA ALA A 398 28.28 8.60 0.11
C ALA A 398 27.64 9.25 -1.13
N VAL A 399 27.22 8.40 -2.09
CA VAL A 399 26.49 8.83 -3.29
C VAL A 399 25.11 8.20 -3.35
N SER A 400 24.18 8.92 -3.96
CA SER A 400 22.86 8.42 -4.35
C SER A 400 22.40 9.12 -5.63
N GLY A 401 21.50 8.49 -6.39
CA GLY A 401 20.98 9.07 -7.62
C GLY A 401 20.10 8.12 -8.42
N THR A 402 19.86 8.48 -9.68
CA THR A 402 19.09 7.67 -10.63
C THR A 402 19.92 7.41 -11.88
N LEU A 403 20.14 6.13 -12.21
CA LEU A 403 20.66 5.74 -13.51
C LEU A 403 19.55 5.74 -14.55
N SER A 404 19.87 6.18 -15.76
CA SER A 404 18.98 6.14 -16.92
C SER A 404 19.70 5.50 -18.10
N PHE A 405 19.16 4.40 -18.61
CA PHE A 405 19.63 3.72 -19.83
C PHE A 405 18.79 4.22 -20.99
N ALA A 406 19.41 4.81 -22.01
CA ALA A 406 18.73 5.16 -23.25
C ALA A 406 18.22 3.90 -23.96
N ALA A 407 17.28 4.05 -24.91
CA ALA A 407 16.82 2.93 -25.72
C ALA A 407 18.01 2.22 -26.39
N GLY A 408 18.09 0.90 -26.24
CA GLY A 408 19.19 0.05 -26.73
C GLY A 408 20.46 0.03 -25.86
N GLN A 409 20.60 0.90 -24.86
CA GLN A 409 21.75 0.91 -23.95
C GLN A 409 21.62 -0.19 -22.89
N THR A 410 22.67 -1.00 -22.69
CA THR A 410 22.65 -2.13 -21.75
C THR A 410 23.60 -1.99 -20.56
N THR A 411 24.42 -0.94 -20.52
CA THR A 411 25.36 -0.70 -19.41
C THR A 411 25.38 0.77 -19.02
N GLN A 412 25.51 1.02 -17.72
CA GLN A 412 25.78 2.32 -17.11
C GLN A 412 26.73 2.12 -15.93
N THR A 413 27.33 3.20 -15.45
CA THR A 413 28.27 3.15 -14.32
C THR A 413 27.81 4.03 -13.17
N ILE A 414 28.11 3.59 -11.94
CA ILE A 414 28.03 4.38 -10.71
C ILE A 414 29.46 4.60 -10.25
N THR A 415 29.83 5.85 -10.01
CA THR A 415 31.14 6.21 -9.46
C THR A 415 30.97 6.60 -8.02
N VAL A 416 31.66 5.90 -7.12
CA VAL A 416 31.76 6.23 -5.70
C VAL A 416 33.20 6.67 -5.43
N PRO A 417 33.44 7.92 -4.98
CA PRO A 417 34.78 8.34 -4.56
C PRO A 417 35.19 7.56 -3.30
N ILE A 418 36.36 6.93 -3.35
CA ILE A 418 37.02 6.27 -2.22
C ILE A 418 38.07 7.24 -1.71
N ILE A 419 38.08 7.47 -0.41
CA ILE A 419 39.00 8.41 0.23
C ILE A 419 40.25 7.62 0.59
N GLY A 420 41.38 7.99 -0.01
CA GLY A 420 42.67 7.37 0.27
C GLY A 420 43.37 8.07 1.42
N ASN A 421 43.96 7.30 2.32
CA ASN A 421 44.72 7.81 3.46
C ASN A 421 46.09 7.11 3.54
N THR A 422 46.84 7.23 4.64
CA THR A 422 48.18 6.61 4.79
C THR A 422 48.24 5.60 5.92
N LEU A 423 47.09 5.18 6.44
CA LEU A 423 46.96 4.32 7.59
C LEU A 423 46.94 2.87 7.15
N THR A 424 47.64 2.03 7.92
CA THR A 424 47.44 0.60 7.79
C THR A 424 46.12 0.22 8.43
N GLU A 425 45.15 -0.12 7.59
CA GLU A 425 43.78 -0.47 7.99
C GLU A 425 43.48 -1.95 7.69
N SER A 426 42.44 -2.48 8.32
CA SER A 426 41.91 -3.77 7.89
C SER A 426 41.13 -3.59 6.60
N THR A 427 41.04 -4.63 5.75
CA THR A 427 40.13 -4.59 4.60
C THR A 427 38.70 -4.26 5.02
N GLU A 428 38.11 -3.25 4.38
CA GLU A 428 36.78 -2.74 4.73
C GLU A 428 35.78 -2.89 3.59
N THR A 429 34.49 -2.75 3.89
CA THR A 429 33.43 -2.92 2.89
C THR A 429 32.27 -1.95 3.09
N PHE A 430 31.66 -1.51 2.00
CA PHE A 430 30.34 -0.87 1.97
C PHE A 430 29.50 -1.46 0.83
N LYS A 431 28.21 -1.12 0.74
CA LYS A 431 27.31 -1.59 -0.32
C LYS A 431 26.80 -0.46 -1.21
N VAL A 432 26.51 -0.78 -2.47
CA VAL A 432 25.66 0.02 -3.36
C VAL A 432 24.37 -0.75 -3.62
N VAL A 433 23.24 -0.15 -3.26
CA VAL A 433 21.91 -0.79 -3.33
C VAL A 433 21.06 -0.10 -4.40
N LEU A 434 20.52 -0.90 -5.33
CA LEU A 434 19.59 -0.48 -6.37
C LEU A 434 18.14 -0.51 -5.86
N SER A 435 17.33 0.44 -6.28
CA SER A 435 15.91 0.53 -5.89
C SER A 435 15.04 1.16 -6.97
N SER A 436 13.72 1.02 -6.84
CA SER A 436 12.71 1.71 -7.66
C SER A 436 12.94 1.61 -9.19
N PRO A 437 13.02 0.41 -9.78
CA PRO A 437 13.24 0.27 -11.20
C PRO A 437 12.02 0.73 -12.02
N LEU A 438 12.26 1.30 -13.20
CA LEU A 438 11.26 1.68 -14.20
C LEU A 438 11.63 1.03 -15.55
N ASN A 439 10.68 0.35 -16.19
CA ASN A 439 10.86 -0.38 -17.45
C ASN A 439 11.95 -1.48 -17.40
N GLY A 440 12.27 -1.98 -16.20
CA GLY A 440 13.20 -3.07 -15.93
C GLY A 440 12.87 -3.70 -14.57
N ALA A 441 13.49 -4.83 -14.25
CA ALA A 441 13.36 -5.49 -12.95
C ALA A 441 14.74 -5.75 -12.34
N ILE A 442 14.91 -5.50 -11.03
CA ILE A 442 16.18 -5.75 -10.35
C ILE A 442 16.29 -7.26 -10.08
N ALA A 443 17.28 -7.91 -10.69
CA ALA A 443 17.61 -9.31 -10.45
C ALA A 443 18.74 -9.46 -9.42
N ASP A 444 19.71 -8.54 -9.46
CA ASP A 444 20.73 -8.38 -8.43
C ASP A 444 20.85 -6.89 -8.09
N GLY A 445 20.46 -6.55 -6.87
CA GLY A 445 20.29 -5.18 -6.42
C GLY A 445 21.39 -4.69 -5.49
N GLU A 446 22.34 -5.53 -5.12
CA GLU A 446 23.37 -5.17 -4.15
C GLU A 446 24.75 -5.48 -4.71
N ALA A 447 25.65 -4.49 -4.67
CA ALA A 447 27.07 -4.73 -4.87
C ALA A 447 27.83 -4.37 -3.61
N THR A 448 28.66 -5.30 -3.14
CA THR A 448 29.65 -5.07 -2.10
C THR A 448 30.89 -4.46 -2.72
N VAL A 449 31.29 -3.29 -2.25
CA VAL A 449 32.57 -2.67 -2.56
C VAL A 449 33.53 -2.99 -1.42
N THR A 450 34.64 -3.65 -1.75
CA THR A 450 35.73 -3.96 -0.81
C THR A 450 36.86 -2.95 -1.01
N ILE A 451 37.20 -2.22 0.04
CA ILE A 451 38.32 -1.28 0.07
C ILE A 451 39.55 -2.04 0.60
N LEU A 452 40.58 -2.12 -0.23
CA LEU A 452 41.84 -2.79 0.08
C LEU A 452 42.86 -1.75 0.51
N ASP A 453 43.37 -1.92 1.73
CA ASP A 453 44.52 -1.16 2.24
C ASP A 453 45.79 -1.52 1.44
N ASN A 454 46.55 -0.49 1.09
CA ASN A 454 47.83 -0.60 0.41
C ASN A 454 48.96 0.17 1.10
N ASP A 455 48.76 0.57 2.34
CA ASP A 455 49.73 1.28 3.15
C ASP A 455 50.69 0.33 3.87
N ALA A 456 51.91 0.83 4.06
CA ALA A 456 52.95 0.08 4.73
C ALA A 456 52.76 0.14 6.24
N THR A 457 52.89 -1.01 6.92
CA THR A 457 52.90 -1.09 8.39
C THR A 457 53.83 -0.03 9.00
N VAL A 458 53.26 0.89 9.77
CA VAL A 458 53.98 1.99 10.42
C VAL A 458 55.04 1.48 11.40
N SER A 459 56.24 2.08 11.36
CA SER A 459 57.27 1.86 12.38
C SER A 459 56.75 2.36 13.72
N ALA A 460 56.78 1.52 14.75
CA ALA A 460 56.35 1.89 16.10
C ALA A 460 57.02 3.20 16.56
N GLY A 461 56.21 4.15 17.01
CA GLY A 461 56.65 5.42 17.54
C GLY A 461 57.59 5.32 18.75
N LYS A 462 58.39 6.37 18.98
CA LYS A 462 59.28 6.46 20.15
C LYS A 462 58.51 6.54 21.48
N PHE A 463 57.32 7.12 21.46
CA PHE A 463 56.46 7.31 22.63
C PHE A 463 55.04 6.80 22.35
N ASN A 464 54.27 6.57 23.41
CA ASN A 464 52.85 6.26 23.29
C ASN A 464 52.05 7.57 23.06
N TYR A 465 51.87 7.94 21.80
CA TYR A 465 51.18 9.18 21.43
C TYR A 465 49.69 9.13 21.78
N GLY A 466 49.03 7.98 21.64
CA GLY A 466 47.64 7.78 22.06
C GLY A 466 47.41 8.03 23.57
N ASP A 467 48.31 7.57 24.44
CA ASP A 467 48.25 7.86 25.89
C ASP A 467 48.47 9.36 26.18
N ALA A 468 49.47 9.99 25.52
CA ALA A 468 49.68 11.43 25.65
C ALA A 468 48.45 12.23 25.18
N LEU A 469 47.81 11.78 24.09
CA LEU A 469 46.62 12.41 23.52
C LEU A 469 45.42 12.32 24.47
N GLY A 470 45.13 11.13 24.99
CA GLY A 470 44.04 10.95 25.95
C GLY A 470 44.25 11.74 27.24
N LYS A 471 45.50 11.84 27.70
CA LYS A 471 45.85 12.72 28.83
C LYS A 471 45.63 14.19 28.52
N SER A 472 45.95 14.67 27.31
CA SER A 472 45.68 16.06 26.91
C SER A 472 44.21 16.44 27.09
N PHE A 473 43.27 15.51 26.85
CA PHE A 473 41.84 15.78 27.09
C PHE A 473 41.45 15.78 28.57
N LEU A 474 42.14 15.03 29.44
CA LEU A 474 41.96 15.17 30.89
C LEU A 474 42.37 16.57 31.37
N PHE A 475 43.34 17.22 30.73
CA PHE A 475 43.66 18.62 31.01
C PHE A 475 42.50 19.54 30.65
N TYR A 476 41.92 19.44 29.45
CA TYR A 476 40.75 20.26 29.09
C TYR A 476 39.58 20.03 30.04
N GLU A 477 39.26 18.78 30.39
CA GLU A 477 38.23 18.49 31.40
C GLU A 477 38.53 19.15 32.76
N ALA A 478 39.81 19.17 33.16
CA ALA A 478 40.26 19.83 34.36
C ALA A 478 40.22 21.36 34.28
N GLN A 479 40.07 21.96 33.10
CA GLN A 479 39.86 23.40 32.90
C GLN A 479 38.39 23.83 32.89
N ARG A 480 37.43 22.90 32.85
CA ARG A 480 36.00 23.24 32.70
C ARG A 480 35.48 24.15 33.81
N SER A 481 34.72 25.18 33.48
CA SER A 481 33.97 26.05 34.40
C SER A 481 32.47 25.78 34.29
N GLY A 482 31.68 26.13 35.30
CA GLY A 482 30.23 25.92 35.32
C GLY A 482 29.83 24.59 35.98
N LYS A 483 28.64 24.11 35.63
CA LYS A 483 28.12 22.83 36.12
C LYS A 483 28.73 21.69 35.33
N LEU A 484 29.49 20.82 35.99
CA LEU A 484 30.16 19.69 35.36
C LEU A 484 29.18 18.56 35.02
N PRO A 485 29.47 17.76 33.98
CA PRO A 485 28.60 16.65 33.61
C PRO A 485 28.75 15.49 34.59
N ALA A 486 27.73 14.63 34.66
CA ALA A 486 27.67 13.54 35.65
C ALA A 486 28.75 12.47 35.45
N ASP A 487 29.29 12.36 34.24
CA ASP A 487 30.36 11.45 33.81
C ASP A 487 31.75 12.11 33.84
N ASN A 488 31.91 13.25 34.51
CA ASN A 488 33.20 13.92 34.70
C ASN A 488 34.31 12.95 35.16
N ARG A 489 35.41 12.87 34.40
CA ARG A 489 36.53 11.96 34.68
C ARG A 489 37.58 12.54 35.64
N VAL A 490 37.49 13.83 35.97
CA VAL A 490 38.44 14.52 36.86
C VAL A 490 37.84 14.60 38.28
N PRO A 491 38.13 13.66 39.19
CA PRO A 491 37.39 13.48 40.44
C PRO A 491 37.59 14.61 41.47
N TRP A 492 38.62 15.43 41.27
CA TRP A 492 38.95 16.55 42.15
C TRP A 492 38.40 17.89 41.65
N ARG A 493 37.68 17.90 40.52
CA ARG A 493 36.95 19.07 40.01
C ARG A 493 35.46 18.96 40.36
N GLY A 494 34.87 20.07 40.77
CA GLY A 494 33.44 20.20 41.04
C GLY A 494 32.82 21.37 40.29
N ASP A 495 31.51 21.56 40.51
CA ASP A 495 30.77 22.70 39.98
C ASP A 495 31.38 24.03 40.48
N SER A 496 31.64 24.95 39.57
CA SER A 496 32.25 26.25 39.89
C SER A 496 31.65 27.38 39.07
N ALA A 497 31.79 28.62 39.54
CA ALA A 497 31.37 29.83 38.81
C ALA A 497 29.91 29.78 38.28
N LEU A 498 29.00 29.16 39.04
CA LEU A 498 27.59 28.93 38.65
C LEU A 498 26.75 30.21 38.49
N ASN A 499 27.32 31.38 38.80
CA ASN A 499 26.67 32.68 38.66
C ASN A 499 27.28 33.52 37.53
N ASP A 500 28.18 32.98 36.71
CA ASP A 500 28.77 33.70 35.59
C ASP A 500 27.66 34.26 34.66
N GLY A 501 27.69 35.58 34.43
CA GLY A 501 26.72 36.32 33.60
C GLY A 501 25.45 36.80 34.33
N LYS A 502 25.28 36.46 35.61
CA LYS A 502 24.14 36.94 36.44
C LYS A 502 24.08 38.46 36.54
N ASP A 503 25.23 39.13 36.55
CA ASP A 503 25.37 40.59 36.59
C ASP A 503 24.78 41.30 35.36
N VAL A 504 24.72 40.60 34.23
CA VAL A 504 24.18 41.10 32.95
C VAL A 504 22.91 40.40 32.50
N GLY A 505 22.39 39.44 33.28
CA GLY A 505 21.16 38.72 32.98
C GLY A 505 21.28 37.68 31.85
N VAL A 506 22.50 37.16 31.61
CA VAL A 506 22.78 36.14 30.58
C VAL A 506 23.37 34.91 31.26
N ASP A 507 22.98 33.70 30.84
CA ASP A 507 23.69 32.49 31.29
C ASP A 507 25.05 32.41 30.58
N LEU A 508 26.11 32.76 31.30
CA LEU A 508 27.48 32.60 30.84
C LEU A 508 28.21 31.49 31.61
N THR A 509 27.50 30.54 32.21
CA THR A 509 28.11 29.34 32.81
C THR A 509 28.63 28.38 31.73
N GLY A 510 29.65 27.59 32.05
CA GLY A 510 30.34 26.73 31.08
C GLY A 510 31.67 27.34 30.62
N GLY A 511 32.22 26.79 29.54
CA GLY A 511 33.50 27.21 28.98
C GLY A 511 34.67 26.77 29.84
N TYR A 512 35.85 27.31 29.56
CA TYR A 512 37.09 26.90 30.19
C TYR A 512 37.74 28.04 30.98
N TYR A 513 38.36 27.73 32.11
CA TYR A 513 39.38 28.59 32.69
C TYR A 513 40.62 28.59 31.79
N ASP A 514 41.24 29.75 31.67
CA ASP A 514 42.27 30.01 30.67
C ASP A 514 43.59 29.26 30.96
N ALA A 515 44.13 29.46 32.16
CA ALA A 515 45.43 28.95 32.54
C ALA A 515 45.41 28.31 33.94
N GLY A 516 46.37 28.63 34.79
CA GLY A 516 46.34 28.31 36.22
C GLY A 516 45.37 29.17 37.05
N ASP A 517 44.68 30.12 36.43
CA ASP A 517 43.73 31.07 37.02
C ASP A 517 42.27 30.65 36.78
N HIS A 518 41.31 31.54 37.05
CA HIS A 518 39.88 31.25 36.81
C HIS A 518 39.17 32.31 35.96
N VAL A 519 39.91 33.20 35.30
CA VAL A 519 39.29 34.10 34.31
C VAL A 519 38.94 33.29 33.07
N LYS A 520 37.82 33.63 32.44
CA LYS A 520 37.44 33.11 31.13
C LYS A 520 37.80 34.14 30.08
N PHE A 521 39.02 34.10 29.57
CA PHE A 521 39.43 34.93 28.44
C PHE A 521 38.94 34.32 27.13
N GLY A 522 38.01 35.00 26.46
CA GLY A 522 37.36 34.49 25.26
C GLY A 522 38.28 34.38 24.05
N PHE A 523 39.29 35.25 23.94
CA PHE A 523 40.20 35.26 22.80
C PHE A 523 41.10 34.01 22.73
N PRO A 524 41.90 33.68 23.76
CA PRO A 524 42.68 32.43 23.79
C PRO A 524 41.80 31.18 23.87
N MET A 525 40.62 31.24 24.51
CA MET A 525 39.69 30.11 24.52
C MET A 525 39.19 29.78 23.12
N ALA A 526 38.73 30.79 22.36
CA ALA A 526 38.30 30.60 20.98
C ALA A 526 39.46 30.07 20.12
N SER A 527 40.66 30.63 20.27
CA SER A 527 41.84 30.15 19.54
C SER A 527 42.17 28.69 19.84
N ALA A 528 42.10 28.27 21.10
CA ALA A 528 42.28 26.86 21.47
C ALA A 528 41.23 25.95 20.82
N MET A 529 39.96 26.39 20.77
CA MET A 529 38.89 25.61 20.12
C MET A 529 39.08 25.51 18.61
N THR A 530 39.56 26.56 17.94
CA THR A 530 39.88 26.51 16.51
C THR A 530 41.01 25.51 16.25
N MET A 531 42.09 25.56 17.04
CA MET A 531 43.24 24.66 16.89
C MET A 531 42.90 23.19 17.21
N LEU A 532 42.09 22.92 18.24
CA LEU A 532 41.56 21.59 18.53
C LEU A 532 40.71 21.06 17.37
N SER A 533 39.81 21.90 16.85
CA SER A 533 38.96 21.55 15.72
C SER A 533 39.79 21.29 14.47
N TRP A 534 40.81 22.11 14.19
CA TRP A 534 41.72 21.89 13.07
C TRP A 534 42.43 20.54 13.18
N GLY A 535 42.91 20.20 14.39
CA GLY A 535 43.48 18.87 14.63
C GLY A 535 42.51 17.75 14.26
N VAL A 536 41.23 17.85 14.64
CA VAL A 536 40.20 16.84 14.31
C VAL A 536 39.85 16.84 12.82
N VAL A 537 39.87 17.99 12.15
CA VAL A 537 39.63 18.10 10.71
C VAL A 537 40.72 17.38 9.92
N GLU A 538 41.98 17.55 10.29
CA GLU A 538 43.12 17.00 9.55
C GLU A 538 43.48 15.56 9.96
N TYR A 539 43.36 15.24 11.25
CA TYR A 539 43.87 13.99 11.81
C TYR A 539 42.80 13.20 12.56
N ARG A 540 41.59 13.17 12.00
CA ARG A 540 40.43 12.50 12.61
C ARG A 540 40.75 11.05 12.96
N ASP A 541 41.50 10.36 12.11
CA ASP A 541 41.81 8.95 12.28
C ASP A 541 42.89 8.72 13.34
N GLY A 542 43.80 9.67 13.55
CA GLY A 542 44.65 9.71 14.74
C GLY A 542 43.84 9.74 16.04
N TYR A 543 42.73 10.49 16.08
CA TYR A 543 41.80 10.47 17.22
C TYR A 543 40.99 9.17 17.30
N SER A 544 40.52 8.63 16.18
CA SER A 544 39.74 7.38 16.14
C SER A 544 40.59 6.18 16.60
N SER A 545 41.79 6.02 16.04
CA SER A 545 42.70 4.90 16.32
C SER A 545 43.28 4.90 17.75
N SER A 546 43.37 6.07 18.38
CA SER A 546 43.68 6.19 19.81
C SER A 546 42.49 5.94 20.73
N GLY A 547 41.27 5.95 20.19
CA GLY A 547 40.02 5.91 20.95
C GLY A 547 39.69 7.21 21.66
N GLN A 548 40.16 8.36 21.16
CA GLN A 548 40.01 9.70 21.77
C GLN A 548 39.13 10.66 20.94
N LEU A 549 38.49 10.20 19.86
CA LEU A 549 37.62 11.06 19.04
C LEU A 549 36.43 11.62 19.83
N SER A 550 35.83 10.82 20.71
CA SER A 550 34.70 11.28 21.53
C SER A 550 35.12 12.38 22.50
N GLU A 551 36.26 12.21 23.16
CA GLU A 551 36.88 13.19 24.04
C GLU A 551 37.24 14.49 23.31
N ALA A 552 37.76 14.37 22.08
CA ALA A 552 38.08 15.52 21.25
C ALA A 552 36.84 16.35 20.91
N LEU A 553 35.79 15.69 20.40
CA LEU A 553 34.53 16.34 20.09
C LEU A 553 33.91 16.95 21.35
N GLU A 554 33.88 16.23 22.47
CA GLU A 554 33.30 16.74 23.72
C GLU A 554 34.09 17.94 24.30
N ALA A 555 35.43 17.94 24.16
CA ALA A 555 36.25 19.09 24.53
C ALA A 555 35.94 20.33 23.68
N ILE A 556 35.83 20.16 22.35
CA ILE A 556 35.45 21.24 21.43
C ILE A 556 34.01 21.70 21.72
N LYS A 557 33.10 20.76 21.98
CA LYS A 557 31.69 21.05 22.25
C LYS A 557 31.53 21.94 23.48
N TRP A 558 32.25 21.64 24.56
CA TRP A 558 32.19 22.42 25.79
C TRP A 558 32.57 23.89 25.60
N GLY A 559 33.61 24.16 24.80
CA GLY A 559 34.04 25.52 24.47
C GLY A 559 33.08 26.21 23.50
N THR A 560 32.64 25.51 22.46
CA THR A 560 31.71 26.05 21.46
C THR A 560 30.31 26.31 22.02
N ASP A 561 29.79 25.48 22.93
CA ASP A 561 28.55 25.73 23.66
C ASP A 561 28.64 27.03 24.47
N TYR A 562 29.80 27.32 25.08
CA TYR A 562 30.01 28.59 25.78
C TYR A 562 30.08 29.78 24.81
N ILE A 563 30.79 29.66 23.69
CA ILE A 563 30.83 30.71 22.65
C ILE A 563 29.41 31.00 22.13
N LEU A 564 28.59 29.96 21.92
CA LEU A 564 27.19 30.11 21.53
C LEU A 564 26.35 30.85 22.59
N LYS A 565 26.55 30.58 23.88
CA LYS A 565 25.91 31.33 24.97
C LYS A 565 26.37 32.78 25.02
N ALA A 566 27.65 33.02 24.78
CA ALA A 566 28.27 34.34 24.80
C ALA A 566 27.89 35.20 23.58
N HIS A 567 27.44 34.60 22.48
CA HIS A 567 26.94 35.29 21.29
C HIS A 567 25.43 35.53 21.38
N THR A 568 25.04 36.61 22.04
CA THR A 568 23.66 36.92 22.44
C THR A 568 22.85 37.65 21.37
N ALA A 569 23.50 38.33 20.42
CA ALA A 569 22.89 38.97 19.27
C ALA A 569 23.93 39.10 18.13
N PRO A 570 23.52 39.30 16.86
CA PRO A 570 24.45 39.25 15.71
C PRO A 570 25.68 40.15 15.81
N ASN A 571 25.61 41.27 16.56
CA ASN A 571 26.73 42.21 16.78
C ASN A 571 27.04 42.39 18.28
N GLU A 572 26.82 41.36 19.10
CA GLU A 572 27.07 41.36 20.54
C GLU A 572 27.72 40.04 20.99
N PHE A 573 28.92 40.11 21.57
CA PHE A 573 29.65 38.92 22.01
C PHE A 573 30.38 39.15 23.33
N TYR A 574 30.12 38.29 24.33
CA TYR A 574 30.81 38.34 25.63
C TYR A 574 32.19 37.70 25.55
N GLY A 575 33.22 38.53 25.66
CA GLY A 575 34.63 38.16 25.50
C GLY A 575 35.35 37.82 26.79
N GLN A 576 34.81 38.15 27.96
CA GLN A 576 35.48 37.90 29.23
C GLN A 576 34.49 37.74 30.38
N VAL A 577 34.77 36.81 31.30
CA VAL A 577 34.10 36.73 32.60
C VAL A 577 35.13 36.60 33.73
N GLY A 578 35.08 37.51 34.69
CA GLY A 578 36.09 37.68 35.73
C GLY A 578 37.01 38.88 35.45
N LEU A 579 37.59 39.45 36.51
CA LEU A 579 38.62 40.50 36.43
C LEU A 579 39.97 39.89 36.73
N GLY A 580 40.96 40.10 35.87
CA GLY A 580 42.27 39.45 36.01
C GLY A 580 42.97 39.74 37.33
N ASP A 581 43.15 41.01 37.68
CA ASP A 581 43.85 41.38 38.92
C ASP A 581 43.14 40.83 40.19
N VAL A 582 41.80 40.78 40.18
CA VAL A 582 41.00 40.30 41.32
C VAL A 582 41.06 38.79 41.43
N ASP A 583 40.97 38.09 40.31
CA ASP A 583 41.10 36.64 40.26
C ASP A 583 42.51 36.20 40.65
N HIS A 584 43.52 36.90 40.14
CA HIS A 584 44.93 36.55 40.33
C HIS A 584 45.40 36.77 41.77
N ALA A 585 44.76 37.70 42.50
CA ALA A 585 44.99 37.91 43.94
C ALA A 585 44.48 36.77 44.83
N TYR A 586 43.68 35.84 44.29
CA TYR A 586 43.20 34.64 44.98
C TYR A 586 43.99 33.40 44.51
N TRP A 587 44.34 32.53 45.46
CA TRP A 587 45.04 31.27 45.23
C TRP A 587 44.34 30.11 45.94
N GLY A 588 43.28 29.59 45.34
CA GLY A 588 42.57 28.41 45.82
C GLY A 588 41.68 27.79 44.74
N PRO A 589 40.97 26.69 45.02
CA PRO A 589 40.11 26.03 44.04
C PRO A 589 39.01 26.95 43.47
N PRO A 590 38.59 26.75 42.20
CA PRO A 590 37.52 27.52 41.57
C PRO A 590 36.16 27.31 42.25
N GLU A 591 35.94 26.15 42.86
CA GLU A 591 34.70 25.77 43.55
C GLU A 591 34.45 26.64 44.81
N THR A 592 35.49 27.32 45.32
CA THR A 592 35.41 28.15 46.53
C THR A 592 35.63 29.64 46.26
N MET A 593 35.58 30.06 44.99
CA MET A 593 35.64 31.48 44.63
C MET A 593 34.52 32.29 45.29
N THR A 594 34.86 33.45 45.84
CA THR A 594 33.91 34.37 46.49
C THR A 594 33.93 35.78 45.92
N MET A 595 34.95 36.13 45.12
CA MET A 595 35.05 37.42 44.46
C MET A 595 33.96 37.58 43.39
N ALA A 596 33.64 38.83 43.06
CA ALA A 596 32.78 39.14 41.93
C ALA A 596 33.46 38.76 40.60
N ARG A 597 32.68 38.24 39.65
CA ARG A 597 33.14 37.80 38.33
C ARG A 597 32.32 38.49 37.22
N PRO A 598 32.57 39.78 36.95
CA PRO A 598 31.77 40.54 36.00
C PRO A 598 31.97 40.05 34.56
N ALA A 599 30.94 40.21 33.73
CA ALA A 599 30.95 39.87 32.32
C ALA A 599 31.21 41.09 31.42
N PHE A 600 32.12 40.94 30.46
CA PHE A 600 32.49 42.00 29.50
C PHE A 600 32.22 41.54 28.07
N LYS A 601 31.82 42.47 27.21
CA LYS A 601 31.43 42.20 25.83
C LYS A 601 31.96 43.23 24.85
N ILE A 602 32.05 42.79 23.60
CA ILE A 602 32.21 43.65 22.43
C ILE A 602 30.86 43.85 21.74
N THR A 603 30.70 45.01 21.12
CA THR A 603 29.47 45.46 20.44
C THR A 603 29.82 46.29 19.20
N ALA A 604 28.84 46.67 18.39
CA ALA A 604 29.06 47.60 17.28
C ALA A 604 29.71 48.95 17.71
N GLN A 605 29.44 49.42 18.92
CA GLN A 605 30.00 50.68 19.45
C GLN A 605 31.38 50.49 20.10
N ASN A 606 31.67 49.30 20.61
CA ASN A 606 32.94 48.92 21.21
C ASN A 606 33.39 47.60 20.55
N PRO A 607 33.94 47.66 19.32
CA PRO A 607 34.21 46.48 18.50
C PRO A 607 35.41 45.66 18.99
N GLY A 608 35.51 44.44 18.47
CA GLY A 608 36.65 43.54 18.66
C GLY A 608 36.71 42.52 17.54
N SER A 609 37.26 42.92 16.41
CA SER A 609 37.33 42.12 15.18
C SER A 609 38.22 40.89 15.33
N ASP A 610 39.28 41.01 16.12
CA ASP A 610 40.15 39.91 16.54
C ASP A 610 39.34 38.85 17.29
N LEU A 611 38.74 39.21 18.42
CA LEU A 611 37.95 38.30 19.25
C LEU A 611 36.75 37.70 18.49
N ALA A 612 35.98 38.53 17.76
CA ALA A 612 34.83 38.05 17.00
C ALA A 612 35.26 37.19 15.79
N GLY A 613 36.36 37.53 15.13
CA GLY A 613 36.93 36.77 14.02
C GLY A 613 37.45 35.40 14.46
N GLU A 614 38.14 35.34 15.60
CA GLU A 614 38.58 34.07 16.18
C GLU A 614 37.40 33.22 16.69
N ALA A 615 36.40 33.84 17.33
CA ALA A 615 35.19 33.12 17.72
C ALA A 615 34.44 32.57 16.49
N ALA A 616 34.42 33.30 15.38
CA ALA A 616 33.89 32.79 14.11
C ALA A 616 34.72 31.61 13.58
N ALA A 617 36.05 31.71 13.58
CA ALA A 617 36.95 30.61 13.19
C ALA A 617 36.73 29.35 14.04
N ALA A 618 36.58 29.51 15.36
CA ALA A 618 36.33 28.42 16.29
C ALA A 618 35.02 27.68 15.97
N LEU A 619 33.94 28.42 15.72
CA LEU A 619 32.65 27.80 15.37
C LEU A 619 32.64 27.22 13.94
N ALA A 620 33.31 27.87 12.98
CA ALA A 620 33.41 27.39 11.61
C ALA A 620 34.21 26.09 11.53
N SER A 621 35.43 26.05 12.07
CA SER A 621 36.26 24.84 12.13
C SER A 621 35.58 23.70 12.90
N ALA A 622 34.96 24.00 14.05
CA ALA A 622 34.18 23.01 14.79
C ALA A 622 32.99 22.47 13.97
N SER A 623 32.33 23.32 13.17
CA SER A 623 31.23 22.85 12.31
C SER A 623 31.67 21.77 11.32
N ILE A 624 32.92 21.83 10.84
CA ILE A 624 33.51 20.79 9.99
C ILE A 624 33.74 19.53 10.83
N ALA A 625 34.40 19.66 11.99
CA ALA A 625 34.72 18.53 12.88
C ALA A 625 33.47 17.73 13.32
N PHE A 626 32.34 18.41 13.52
CA PHE A 626 31.06 17.79 13.90
C PHE A 626 30.21 17.34 12.70
N ARG A 627 30.51 17.74 11.47
CA ARG A 627 29.60 17.55 10.32
C ARG A 627 29.18 16.09 10.11
N SER A 628 30.11 15.15 10.26
CA SER A 628 29.85 13.71 10.10
C SER A 628 29.15 13.06 11.31
N THR A 629 29.08 13.73 12.45
CA THR A 629 28.57 13.15 13.71
C THR A 629 27.31 13.84 14.23
N ASP A 630 27.17 15.15 14.05
CA ASP A 630 26.00 15.95 14.41
C ASP A 630 25.80 17.13 13.43
N GLN A 631 25.03 16.87 12.38
CA GLN A 631 24.73 17.87 11.36
C GLN A 631 23.87 19.03 11.90
N ALA A 632 23.00 18.80 12.88
CA ALA A 632 22.17 19.89 13.41
C ALA A 632 23.01 20.86 14.23
N TYR A 633 23.89 20.34 15.08
CA TYR A 633 24.81 21.15 15.87
C TYR A 633 25.77 21.92 14.98
N ALA A 634 26.41 21.26 14.00
CA ALA A 634 27.34 21.97 13.14
C ALA A 634 26.67 23.03 12.24
N ASP A 635 25.39 22.88 11.86
CA ASP A 635 24.67 23.93 11.12
C ASP A 635 24.42 25.15 12.02
N ARG A 636 24.11 24.90 13.30
CA ARG A 636 24.00 25.95 14.30
C ARG A 636 25.32 26.68 14.49
N LEU A 637 26.43 25.96 14.61
CA LEU A 637 27.77 26.55 14.72
C LEU A 637 28.08 27.46 13.54
N LEU A 638 27.92 26.95 12.30
CA LEU A 638 28.19 27.71 11.08
C LEU A 638 27.34 28.99 10.98
N ASN A 639 26.06 28.93 11.37
CA ASN A 639 25.19 30.11 11.37
C ASN A 639 25.70 31.22 12.32
N HIS A 640 26.13 30.85 13.53
CA HIS A 640 26.70 31.82 14.47
C HIS A 640 28.10 32.29 14.01
N ALA A 641 28.89 31.43 13.38
CA ALA A 641 30.20 31.78 12.81
C ALA A 641 30.07 32.89 11.75
N ILE A 642 29.11 32.74 10.82
CA ILE A 642 28.81 33.74 9.79
C ILE A 642 28.43 35.10 10.40
N GLN A 643 27.59 35.08 11.44
CA GLN A 643 27.18 36.30 12.13
C GLN A 643 28.35 36.99 12.84
N LEU A 644 29.13 36.24 13.63
CA LEU A 644 30.31 36.78 14.33
C LEU A 644 31.37 37.31 13.36
N TYR A 645 31.61 36.63 12.25
CA TYR A 645 32.52 37.12 11.22
C TYR A 645 32.00 38.40 10.57
N ASN A 646 30.70 38.47 10.24
CA ASN A 646 30.11 39.69 9.69
C ASN A 646 30.21 40.86 10.68
N PHE A 647 30.04 40.59 11.98
CA PHE A 647 30.26 41.58 13.04
C PHE A 647 31.73 42.05 13.06
N ALA A 648 32.68 41.12 13.08
CA ALA A 648 34.12 41.40 13.05
C ALA A 648 34.52 42.21 11.81
N ASP A 649 33.99 41.86 10.65
CA ASP A 649 34.30 42.43 9.34
C ASP A 649 33.64 43.81 9.13
N THR A 650 32.48 44.05 9.76
CA THR A 650 31.74 45.31 9.62
C THR A 650 32.24 46.38 10.61
N TYR A 651 32.48 46.00 11.86
CA TYR A 651 32.85 46.93 12.93
C TYR A 651 34.29 46.66 13.38
N ARG A 652 35.22 47.42 12.80
CA ARG A 652 36.66 47.18 12.96
C ARG A 652 37.21 47.78 14.26
N GLY A 653 37.93 46.97 15.03
CA GLY A 653 38.69 47.42 16.21
C GLY A 653 39.31 46.26 16.98
N LYS A 654 40.27 46.56 17.87
CA LYS A 654 40.87 45.55 18.75
C LYS A 654 39.96 45.32 19.95
N TYR A 655 39.73 44.07 20.34
CA TYR A 655 38.86 43.80 21.50
C TYR A 655 39.47 44.31 22.80
N SER A 656 40.81 44.37 22.90
CA SER A 656 41.50 44.83 24.10
C SER A 656 41.33 46.32 24.37
N ASP A 657 40.92 47.11 23.35
CA ASP A 657 40.49 48.50 23.54
C ASP A 657 39.06 48.57 24.14
N SER A 658 38.22 47.60 23.80
CA SER A 658 36.81 47.50 24.22
C SER A 658 36.64 46.77 25.56
N ILE A 659 37.56 45.87 25.90
CA ILE A 659 37.65 45.16 27.18
C ILE A 659 39.05 45.43 27.76
N PRO A 660 39.27 46.61 28.38
CA PRO A 660 40.61 47.03 28.80
C PRO A 660 41.27 46.15 29.87
N ASP A 661 40.48 45.40 30.65
CA ASP A 661 41.03 44.45 31.62
C ASP A 661 41.84 43.35 30.92
N ALA A 662 41.39 42.89 29.75
CA ALA A 662 42.06 41.86 28.97
C ALA A 662 43.44 42.31 28.44
N ALA A 663 43.64 43.61 28.23
CA ALA A 663 44.87 44.18 27.66
C ALA A 663 46.13 43.96 28.54
N LYS A 664 45.98 43.57 29.81
CA LYS A 664 47.12 43.24 30.68
C LYS A 664 47.58 41.79 30.53
N PHE A 665 46.74 40.93 29.94
CA PHE A 665 46.92 39.47 29.91
C PHE A 665 46.98 38.99 28.46
N TYR A 666 45.92 39.25 27.70
CA TYR A 666 45.71 38.83 26.32
C TYR A 666 45.47 40.04 25.41
N ASN A 667 46.39 41.00 25.42
CA ASN A 667 46.33 42.15 24.51
C ASN A 667 46.41 41.69 23.04
N SER A 668 45.61 42.30 22.16
CA SER A 668 45.79 42.12 20.71
C SER A 668 47.03 42.89 20.24
N TYR A 669 48.16 42.19 20.12
CA TYR A 669 49.43 42.76 19.68
C TYR A 669 49.50 42.82 18.14
N SER A 670 49.14 41.73 17.46
CA SER A 670 49.08 41.61 15.99
C SER A 670 48.04 42.53 15.35
N GLY A 671 46.95 42.82 16.06
CA GLY A 671 45.78 43.50 15.52
C GLY A 671 44.64 42.52 15.27
N TYR A 672 43.94 42.69 14.14
CA TYR A 672 42.79 41.86 13.79
C TYR A 672 42.78 41.39 12.34
N ASN A 673 43.77 41.81 11.53
CA ASN A 673 43.76 41.50 10.09
C ASN A 673 44.00 40.02 9.86
N ASP A 674 44.85 39.39 10.67
CA ASP A 674 45.09 37.96 10.64
C ASP A 674 43.86 37.17 11.08
N GLU A 675 43.10 37.59 12.09
CA GLU A 675 41.81 36.97 12.44
C GLU A 675 40.75 37.14 11.34
N LEU A 676 40.77 38.24 10.59
CA LEU A 676 39.87 38.39 9.44
C LEU A 676 40.22 37.43 8.31
N VAL A 677 41.51 37.17 8.04
CA VAL A 677 41.88 36.13 7.08
C VAL A 677 41.51 34.76 7.61
N TRP A 678 41.89 34.48 8.86
CA TRP A 678 41.70 33.22 9.54
C TRP A 678 40.23 32.81 9.64
N GLY A 679 39.37 33.71 10.11
CA GLY A 679 37.92 33.48 10.17
C GLY A 679 37.30 33.31 8.78
N ALA A 680 37.80 34.03 7.77
CA ALA A 680 37.30 33.91 6.40
C ALA A 680 37.67 32.55 5.79
N ILE A 681 38.91 32.11 5.90
CA ILE A 681 39.32 30.82 5.31
C ILE A 681 38.61 29.65 6.02
N TRP A 682 38.43 29.70 7.34
CA TRP A 682 37.63 28.68 8.03
C TRP A 682 36.16 28.69 7.65
N LEU A 683 35.57 29.86 7.41
CA LEU A 683 34.19 29.94 6.90
C LEU A 683 34.06 29.37 5.50
N HIS A 684 35.05 29.60 4.64
CA HIS A 684 35.11 28.98 3.31
C HIS A 684 35.11 27.45 3.42
N GLU A 685 36.07 26.89 4.16
CA GLU A 685 36.16 25.44 4.42
C GLU A 685 34.86 24.85 4.98
N ALA A 686 34.22 25.55 5.92
CA ALA A 686 32.97 25.10 6.53
C ALA A 686 31.77 25.13 5.56
N ILE A 687 31.73 26.10 4.66
CA ILE A 687 30.70 26.23 3.62
C ILE A 687 30.90 25.16 2.53
N GLU A 688 32.14 24.87 2.18
CA GLU A 688 32.48 23.76 1.27
C GLU A 688 32.18 22.40 1.87
N ALA A 689 32.51 22.19 3.15
CA ALA A 689 32.14 20.97 3.88
C ALA A 689 30.61 20.77 3.99
N LYS A 690 29.82 21.84 3.83
CA LYS A 690 28.34 21.78 3.74
C LYS A 690 27.84 21.47 2.31
N GLY A 691 28.72 21.38 1.32
CA GLY A 691 28.42 21.08 -0.07
C GLY A 691 28.10 22.30 -0.94
N SER A 692 28.52 23.49 -0.53
CA SER A 692 28.38 24.72 -1.33
C SER A 692 29.69 25.07 -2.03
N THR A 693 29.61 25.71 -3.20
CA THR A 693 30.77 26.21 -3.96
C THR A 693 30.93 27.73 -3.87
N ASP A 694 30.40 28.35 -2.82
CA ASP A 694 30.45 29.81 -2.62
C ASP A 694 31.86 30.25 -2.18
N THR A 695 32.55 30.96 -3.06
CA THR A 695 33.93 31.43 -2.84
C THR A 695 34.00 32.80 -2.16
N THR A 696 32.88 33.34 -1.66
CA THR A 696 32.83 34.68 -1.06
C THR A 696 33.86 34.85 0.06
N TYR A 697 33.99 33.87 0.96
CA TYR A 697 34.92 33.97 2.07
C TYR A 697 36.37 33.64 1.67
N LEU A 698 36.60 32.75 0.71
CA LEU A 698 37.93 32.58 0.12
C LEU A 698 38.45 33.89 -0.46
N ASN A 699 37.63 34.58 -1.25
CA ASN A 699 37.98 35.87 -1.83
C ASN A 699 38.29 36.93 -0.75
N LYS A 700 37.55 36.94 0.37
CA LYS A 700 37.87 37.81 1.52
C LYS A 700 39.20 37.43 2.17
N ALA A 701 39.45 36.15 2.42
CA ALA A 701 40.70 35.66 3.00
C ALA A 701 41.91 36.10 2.13
N GLU A 702 41.85 35.87 0.82
CA GLU A 702 42.90 36.27 -0.11
C GLU A 702 43.12 37.78 -0.18
N SER A 703 42.04 38.56 -0.05
CA SER A 703 42.07 40.02 -0.06
C SER A 703 42.69 40.57 1.22
N TYR A 704 42.38 40.01 2.39
CA TYR A 704 42.90 40.48 3.67
C TYR A 704 44.29 39.96 4.00
N TYR A 705 44.74 38.86 3.39
CA TYR A 705 46.09 38.32 3.57
C TYR A 705 47.20 39.26 3.08
N GLN A 706 46.87 40.25 2.22
CA GLN A 706 47.85 41.17 1.66
C GLN A 706 48.60 41.94 2.77
N GLY A 707 49.89 41.63 2.94
CA GLY A 707 50.80 42.37 3.84
C GLY A 707 50.81 41.88 5.29
N ILE A 708 50.27 40.70 5.60
CA ILE A 708 50.38 40.09 6.93
C ILE A 708 51.74 39.40 7.08
N PRO A 709 52.58 39.76 8.08
CA PRO A 709 53.87 39.13 8.29
C PRO A 709 53.74 37.68 8.82
N THR A 710 54.48 36.75 8.21
CA THR A 710 54.57 35.33 8.61
C THR A 710 55.87 34.98 9.35
N ASN A 711 56.60 36.00 9.81
CA ASN A 711 57.93 35.85 10.42
C ASN A 711 57.92 35.42 11.90
N TRP A 712 56.75 35.16 12.49
CA TRP A 712 56.60 34.63 13.85
C TRP A 712 56.14 33.17 13.84
N THR A 713 55.09 32.82 14.59
CA THR A 713 54.37 31.55 14.49
C THR A 713 52.93 31.68 14.98
N GLN A 714 52.14 30.64 14.69
CA GLN A 714 50.76 30.47 15.14
C GLN A 714 50.65 30.54 16.67
N SER A 715 49.75 31.40 17.14
CA SER A 715 49.43 31.57 18.57
C SER A 715 48.02 32.11 18.74
N TRP A 716 47.59 32.30 20.00
CA TRP A 716 46.32 32.95 20.31
C TRP A 716 46.23 34.39 19.82
N ASP A 717 47.35 35.07 19.55
CA ASP A 717 47.41 36.47 19.07
C ASP A 717 47.67 36.56 17.55
N ASN A 718 48.54 35.72 17.00
CA ASN A 718 48.90 35.77 15.58
C ASN A 718 48.46 34.52 14.81
N LYS A 719 47.62 34.69 13.76
CA LYS A 719 47.08 33.62 12.91
C LYS A 719 47.67 33.56 11.51
N ALA A 720 48.64 34.42 11.20
CA ALA A 720 49.17 34.59 9.84
C ALA A 720 49.70 33.28 9.25
N ASN A 721 50.45 32.51 10.05
CA ASN A 721 51.05 31.25 9.62
C ASN A 721 50.00 30.17 9.37
N GLY A 722 49.00 30.04 10.25
CA GLY A 722 47.90 29.09 10.05
C GLY A 722 47.06 29.44 8.83
N ALA A 723 46.71 30.71 8.67
CA ALA A 723 45.99 31.21 7.50
C ALA A 723 46.76 30.95 6.19
N ALA A 724 48.08 31.12 6.19
CA ALA A 724 48.93 30.83 5.04
C ALA A 724 48.93 29.33 4.67
N VAL A 725 48.94 28.44 5.67
CA VAL A 725 48.85 26.98 5.48
C VAL A 725 47.52 26.60 4.83
N LEU A 726 46.40 27.07 5.38
CA LEU A 726 45.06 26.82 4.82
C LEU A 726 44.92 27.38 3.40
N LEU A 727 45.37 28.61 3.16
CA LEU A 727 45.34 29.19 1.82
C LEU A 727 46.22 28.44 0.81
N ALA A 728 47.34 27.86 1.27
CA ALA A 728 48.20 27.03 0.43
C ALA A 728 47.56 25.67 0.12
N GLN A 729 46.89 25.04 1.10
CA GLN A 729 46.09 23.81 0.93
C GLN A 729 44.98 24.04 -0.09
N GLU A 730 44.17 25.07 0.15
CA GLU A 730 42.95 25.32 -0.61
C GLU A 730 43.23 25.79 -2.04
N THR A 731 44.16 26.73 -2.22
CA THR A 731 44.33 27.38 -3.52
C THR A 731 45.50 26.82 -4.35
N GLY A 732 46.44 26.13 -3.72
CA GLY A 732 47.70 25.71 -4.33
C GLY A 732 48.60 26.84 -4.85
N LYS A 733 48.26 28.12 -4.61
CA LYS A 733 48.95 29.28 -5.19
C LYS A 733 50.37 29.41 -4.63
N ALA A 734 51.32 29.69 -5.52
CA ALA A 734 52.75 29.76 -5.20
C ALA A 734 53.09 30.78 -4.10
N ARG A 735 52.35 31.89 -3.99
CA ARG A 735 52.58 32.92 -2.96
C ARG A 735 52.47 32.36 -1.53
N TYR A 736 51.41 31.61 -1.25
CA TYR A 736 51.14 31.08 0.08
C TYR A 736 52.11 29.96 0.42
N LYS A 737 52.39 29.09 -0.56
CA LYS A 737 53.45 28.07 -0.43
C LYS A 737 54.80 28.69 -0.13
N THR A 738 55.17 29.77 -0.83
CA THR A 738 56.43 30.49 -0.59
C THR A 738 56.48 31.08 0.82
N ASP A 739 55.40 31.70 1.29
CA ASP A 739 55.35 32.27 2.65
C ASP A 739 55.47 31.18 3.72
N VAL A 740 54.72 30.09 3.58
CA VAL A 740 54.79 28.95 4.51
C VAL A 740 56.17 28.30 4.49
N GLU A 741 56.74 28.06 3.31
CA GLU A 741 58.04 27.42 3.18
C GLU A 741 59.16 28.32 3.70
N ASN A 742 59.13 29.64 3.48
CA ASN A 742 60.09 30.56 4.07
C ASN A 742 60.05 30.52 5.60
N TRP A 743 58.85 30.52 6.17
CA TRP A 743 58.64 30.41 7.61
C TRP A 743 59.10 29.06 8.16
N LEU A 744 58.67 27.94 7.58
CA LEU A 744 59.06 26.59 8.03
C LEU A 744 60.55 26.33 7.81
N ASN A 745 61.16 26.87 6.75
CA ASN A 745 62.60 26.83 6.55
C ASN A 745 63.33 27.56 7.69
N HIS A 746 62.86 28.74 8.10
CA HIS A 746 63.42 29.45 9.24
C HIS A 746 63.27 28.65 10.55
N TRP A 747 62.12 28.02 10.77
CA TRP A 747 61.85 27.26 11.99
C TRP A 747 62.61 25.93 12.07
N SER A 748 62.86 25.28 10.94
CA SER A 748 63.56 23.99 10.87
C SER A 748 65.08 24.13 10.66
N ASP A 749 65.60 25.35 10.49
CA ASP A 749 67.04 25.59 10.32
C ASP A 749 67.81 25.54 11.65
N LYS A 750 68.58 24.46 11.81
CA LYS A 750 69.45 24.23 12.98
C LYS A 750 70.86 24.83 12.82
N SER A 751 71.18 25.48 11.70
CA SER A 751 72.50 26.06 11.44
C SER A 751 72.79 27.37 12.18
N GLY A 752 71.77 27.93 12.86
CA GLY A 752 71.87 29.18 13.63
C GLY A 752 71.39 30.43 12.90
N ASN A 753 70.97 30.33 11.63
CA ASN A 753 70.33 31.44 10.90
C ASN A 753 68.79 31.46 11.07
N GLY A 754 68.23 30.40 11.64
CA GLY A 754 66.80 30.22 11.92
C GLY A 754 66.37 30.70 13.30
N VAL A 755 65.27 30.12 13.79
CA VAL A 755 64.85 30.24 15.20
C VAL A 755 65.95 29.68 16.11
N LYS A 756 66.05 30.15 17.36
CA LYS A 756 67.07 29.61 18.30
C LYS A 756 66.76 28.14 18.60
N TYR A 757 67.81 27.34 18.76
CA TYR A 757 67.68 25.95 19.17
C TYR A 757 68.41 25.70 20.48
N THR A 758 67.83 24.87 21.34
CA THR A 758 68.57 24.25 22.45
C THR A 758 69.56 23.21 21.90
N SER A 759 70.55 22.81 22.71
CA SER A 759 71.47 21.73 22.32
C SER A 759 70.79 20.39 22.09
N GLY A 760 69.67 20.15 22.78
CA GLY A 760 68.80 19.00 22.63
C GLY A 760 67.84 19.05 21.45
N GLY A 761 67.78 20.16 20.71
CA GLY A 761 67.00 20.28 19.49
C GLY A 761 65.59 20.85 19.63
N LEU A 762 65.26 21.50 20.75
CA LEU A 762 64.03 22.30 20.86
C LEU A 762 64.18 23.61 20.09
N ALA A 763 63.25 23.88 19.19
CA ALA A 763 63.07 25.17 18.53
C ALA A 763 62.47 26.17 19.52
N TRP A 764 63.30 27.05 20.05
CA TRP A 764 62.99 27.97 21.13
C TRP A 764 62.77 29.40 20.61
N LEU A 765 61.55 29.91 20.74
CA LEU A 765 61.17 31.23 20.23
C LEU A 765 61.25 32.33 21.30
N ASP A 766 60.54 32.11 22.40
CA ASP A 766 60.38 33.07 23.50
C ASP A 766 60.32 32.32 24.85
N GLN A 767 60.60 33.01 25.94
CA GLN A 767 60.60 32.43 27.29
C GLN A 767 59.21 32.04 27.79
N TRP A 768 58.16 32.72 27.33
CA TRP A 768 56.78 32.46 27.73
C TRP A 768 56.17 31.38 26.83
N GLY A 769 55.99 30.17 27.38
CA GLY A 769 55.40 29.07 26.61
C GLY A 769 56.26 28.66 25.42
N SER A 770 57.56 28.45 25.65
CA SER A 770 58.49 28.03 24.59
C SER A 770 58.00 26.75 23.90
N LEU A 771 57.53 25.76 24.67
CA LEU A 771 57.00 24.50 24.14
C LEU A 771 55.67 24.67 23.41
N ARG A 772 54.81 25.61 23.82
CA ARG A 772 53.56 25.94 23.11
C ARG A 772 53.86 26.42 21.70
N TYR A 773 54.84 27.30 21.53
CA TYR A 773 55.20 27.79 20.20
C TYR A 773 55.76 26.68 19.33
N SER A 774 56.65 25.83 19.86
CA SER A 774 57.18 24.68 19.13
C SER A 774 56.09 23.67 18.76
N ALA A 775 55.13 23.42 19.65
CA ALA A 775 54.01 22.52 19.42
C ALA A 775 53.05 23.05 18.35
N ASN A 776 52.72 24.35 18.38
CA ASN A 776 51.90 24.99 17.35
C ASN A 776 52.59 24.90 15.99
N THR A 777 53.88 25.27 15.90
CA THR A 777 54.64 25.14 14.64
C THR A 777 54.72 23.67 14.20
N ALA A 778 54.87 22.72 15.13
CA ALA A 778 54.95 21.29 14.81
C ALA A 778 53.64 20.77 14.21
N LEU A 779 52.48 21.20 14.72
CA LEU A 779 51.19 20.87 14.12
C LEU A 779 51.12 21.39 12.68
N LEU A 780 51.35 22.68 12.47
CA LEU A 780 51.23 23.30 11.15
C LEU A 780 52.26 22.77 10.15
N ALA A 781 53.49 22.51 10.59
CA ALA A 781 54.51 21.86 9.77
C ALA A 781 54.10 20.44 9.37
N GLY A 782 53.46 19.72 10.29
CA GLY A 782 52.88 18.41 10.03
C GLY A 782 51.80 18.49 8.96
N ILE A 783 50.81 19.36 9.15
CA ILE A 783 49.70 19.56 8.22
C ILE A 783 50.25 19.91 6.84
N TYR A 784 51.09 20.94 6.74
CA TYR A 784 51.66 21.35 5.46
C TYR A 784 52.46 20.23 4.78
N SER A 785 53.23 19.45 5.57
CA SER A 785 54.01 18.33 5.03
C SER A 785 53.14 17.17 4.53
N ASP A 786 52.01 16.93 5.17
CA ASP A 786 51.11 15.83 4.83
C ASP A 786 50.19 16.21 3.66
N THR A 787 49.82 17.50 3.52
CA THR A 787 48.77 17.92 2.58
C THR A 787 49.27 18.78 1.40
N VAL A 788 50.39 19.49 1.54
CA VAL A 788 50.87 20.44 0.51
C VAL A 788 52.22 20.08 -0.07
N ASN A 789 53.27 20.05 0.77
CA ASN A 789 54.64 19.81 0.34
C ASN A 789 55.57 19.50 1.51
N ASP A 790 56.47 18.53 1.34
CA ASP A 790 57.54 18.22 2.29
C ASP A 790 58.91 18.13 1.59
N ILE A 791 59.72 19.17 1.77
CA ILE A 791 61.01 19.29 1.09
C ILE A 791 62.01 18.31 1.72
N ASN A 792 62.21 17.14 1.10
CA ASN A 792 63.12 16.08 1.54
C ASN A 792 62.86 15.61 2.98
N GLY A 793 61.60 15.59 3.43
CA GLY A 793 61.24 15.20 4.80
C GLY A 793 61.51 16.29 5.84
N ARG A 794 61.90 17.52 5.45
CA ARG A 794 62.36 18.56 6.39
C ARG A 794 61.27 18.95 7.40
N TYR A 795 60.04 19.11 6.95
CA TYR A 795 58.96 19.66 7.78
C TYR A 795 58.32 18.58 8.65
N SER A 796 58.11 17.39 8.09
CA SER A 796 57.66 16.23 8.87
C SER A 796 58.67 15.84 9.95
N ASN A 797 59.97 15.84 9.64
CA ASN A 797 61.02 15.58 10.64
C ASN A 797 61.08 16.66 11.72
N PHE A 798 60.90 17.93 11.35
CA PHE A 798 60.77 19.01 12.33
C PHE A 798 59.59 18.74 13.27
N SER A 799 58.38 18.54 12.73
CA SER A 799 57.17 18.23 13.50
C SER A 799 57.40 17.08 14.49
N ASN A 800 57.86 15.93 13.98
CA ASN A 800 58.10 14.73 14.78
C ASN A 800 59.13 14.98 15.90
N SER A 801 60.22 15.71 15.59
CA SER A 801 61.29 15.97 16.56
C SER A 801 60.83 16.86 17.71
N GLN A 802 59.99 17.88 17.45
CA GLN A 802 59.53 18.79 18.49
C GLN A 802 58.54 18.10 19.44
N ILE A 803 57.62 17.28 18.91
CA ILE A 803 56.70 16.51 19.75
C ILE A 803 57.46 15.47 20.58
N ASN A 804 58.41 14.76 19.98
CA ASN A 804 59.25 13.83 20.73
C ASN A 804 60.08 14.54 21.83
N TYR A 805 60.61 15.73 21.56
CA TYR A 805 61.31 16.54 22.58
C TYR A 805 60.40 16.84 23.77
N ILE A 806 59.16 17.29 23.51
CA ILE A 806 58.15 17.57 24.55
C ILE A 806 57.85 16.31 25.39
N LEU A 807 57.76 15.15 24.75
CA LEU A 807 57.39 13.90 25.39
C LEU A 807 58.53 13.23 26.17
N GLY A 808 59.79 13.51 25.84
CA GLY A 808 60.93 12.99 26.60
C GLY A 808 62.26 12.87 25.86
N ASP A 809 62.30 13.07 24.54
CA ASP A 809 63.49 12.94 23.70
C ASP A 809 64.36 14.20 23.77
N ASN A 810 64.86 14.47 24.97
CA ASN A 810 65.69 15.63 25.29
C ASN A 810 66.83 15.24 26.24
N PRO A 811 67.86 16.09 26.40
CA PRO A 811 69.04 15.78 27.22
C PRO A 811 68.74 15.48 28.69
N ASN A 812 67.60 15.94 29.22
CA ASN A 812 67.17 15.65 30.59
C ASN A 812 66.34 14.36 30.70
N SER A 813 66.08 13.68 29.57
CA SER A 813 65.21 12.50 29.45
C SER A 813 63.88 12.70 30.19
N ARG A 814 63.31 13.91 30.09
CA ARG A 814 62.15 14.32 30.86
C ARG A 814 60.97 14.67 29.98
N SER A 815 59.78 14.26 30.36
CA SER A 815 58.56 14.80 29.77
C SER A 815 58.30 16.21 30.29
N TYR A 816 57.69 17.05 29.45
CA TYR A 816 57.10 18.33 29.83
C TYR A 816 55.56 18.27 29.93
N VAL A 817 54.99 17.07 29.85
CA VAL A 817 53.56 16.84 29.97
C VAL A 817 53.27 16.24 31.34
N VAL A 818 52.50 16.94 32.16
CA VAL A 818 52.16 16.52 33.53
C VAL A 818 51.54 15.12 33.51
N GLY A 819 52.10 14.18 34.26
CA GLY A 819 51.59 12.81 34.36
C GLY A 819 51.87 11.89 33.15
N PHE A 820 52.69 12.32 32.20
CA PHE A 820 53.15 11.48 31.09
C PHE A 820 54.67 11.25 31.15
N GLY A 821 55.13 10.10 30.70
CA GLY A 821 56.56 9.81 30.52
C GLY A 821 57.41 9.93 31.79
N ASN A 822 58.74 9.93 31.59
CA ASN A 822 59.71 9.99 32.66
C ASN A 822 59.85 11.42 33.22
N ASN A 823 59.97 11.56 34.54
CA ASN A 823 60.27 12.84 35.21
C ASN A 823 59.37 14.04 34.80
N SER A 824 58.07 13.77 34.56
CA SER A 824 57.09 14.82 34.25
C SER A 824 56.91 15.82 35.39
N PRO A 825 56.53 17.07 35.08
CA PRO A 825 56.27 18.11 36.08
C PRO A 825 55.22 17.67 37.10
N LYS A 826 55.40 18.08 38.35
CA LYS A 826 54.51 17.76 39.48
C LYS A 826 53.84 18.99 40.07
N ASN A 827 54.43 20.16 39.90
CA ASN A 827 53.98 21.40 40.53
C ASN A 827 53.69 22.50 39.50
N PRO A 828 52.84 22.26 38.48
CA PRO A 828 52.45 23.33 37.56
C PRO A 828 51.80 24.50 38.31
N HIS A 829 51.96 25.71 37.79
CA HIS A 829 51.31 26.93 38.27
C HIS A 829 49.82 26.84 37.99
N HIS A 830 49.07 26.19 38.87
CA HIS A 830 47.65 25.94 38.67
C HIS A 830 46.89 25.86 39.99
N ARG A 831 45.92 26.76 40.20
CA ARG A 831 45.20 26.92 41.47
C ARG A 831 44.40 25.69 41.89
N ALA A 832 43.56 25.16 41.00
CA ALA A 832 42.74 23.98 41.33
C ALA A 832 43.58 22.73 41.60
N ALA A 833 44.53 22.41 40.72
CA ALA A 833 45.44 21.28 40.91
C ALA A 833 46.33 21.40 42.16
N HIS A 834 46.75 22.62 42.51
CA HIS A 834 47.45 22.86 43.76
C HIS A 834 46.56 22.56 44.97
N GLY A 835 45.31 23.05 44.96
CA GLY A 835 44.32 22.75 45.99
C GLY A 835 44.59 23.44 47.34
N SER A 836 45.12 24.67 47.32
CA SER A 836 45.33 25.45 48.55
C SER A 836 44.00 25.76 49.23
N THR A 837 43.91 25.51 50.53
CA THR A 837 42.77 25.91 51.37
C THR A 837 43.07 27.16 52.20
N THR A 838 44.27 27.73 52.05
CA THR A 838 44.80 28.83 52.87
C THR A 838 45.08 30.10 52.08
N ASN A 839 44.63 30.15 50.81
CA ASN A 839 44.88 31.26 49.89
C ASN A 839 46.39 31.57 49.72
N ASN A 840 47.22 30.52 49.67
CA ASN A 840 48.67 30.66 49.67
C ASN A 840 49.32 29.68 48.68
N ILE A 841 50.08 30.22 47.72
CA ILE A 841 50.78 29.42 46.71
C ILE A 841 51.82 28.46 47.29
N ASN A 842 52.33 28.72 48.48
CA ASN A 842 53.34 27.89 49.13
C ASN A 842 52.76 26.81 50.06
N ASP A 843 51.44 26.77 50.24
CA ASP A 843 50.77 25.84 51.16
C ASP A 843 49.57 25.14 50.51
N PRO A 844 49.62 23.80 50.34
CA PRO A 844 50.73 22.89 50.68
C PRO A 844 51.97 23.05 49.78
N VAL A 845 53.11 22.44 50.17
CA VAL A 845 54.35 22.52 49.37
C VAL A 845 54.16 21.92 47.97
N ASN A 846 53.52 20.75 47.88
CA ASN A 846 53.28 20.06 46.62
C ASN A 846 51.81 20.20 46.19
N ASN A 847 51.55 20.14 44.89
CA ASN A 847 50.18 20.07 44.39
C ASN A 847 49.46 18.84 44.96
N ARG A 848 48.20 19.02 45.40
CA ARG A 848 47.36 17.92 45.90
C ARG A 848 46.86 17.03 44.77
N HIS A 849 46.77 17.56 43.55
CA HIS A 849 46.25 16.86 42.40
C HIS A 849 47.24 16.94 41.23
N LEU A 850 47.31 15.85 40.46
CA LEU A 850 48.08 15.80 39.23
C LEU A 850 47.20 16.34 38.09
N LEU A 851 47.60 17.49 37.51
CA LEU A 851 46.93 18.09 36.35
C LEU A 851 47.31 17.33 35.07
N THR A 852 46.88 16.08 35.00
CA THR A 852 47.31 15.13 33.96
C THR A 852 47.05 15.68 32.56
N GLY A 853 48.05 15.62 31.70
CA GLY A 853 47.99 16.06 30.30
C GLY A 853 48.42 17.50 30.05
N ALA A 854 48.56 18.32 31.08
CA ALA A 854 48.93 19.72 30.88
C ALA A 854 50.36 19.85 30.34
N LEU A 855 50.53 20.61 29.26
CA LEU A 855 51.84 21.01 28.74
C LEU A 855 52.31 22.26 29.49
N VAL A 856 53.44 22.16 30.19
CA VAL A 856 54.03 23.32 30.86
C VAL A 856 54.72 24.26 29.86
N GLY A 857 54.98 25.51 30.27
CA GLY A 857 55.66 26.49 29.41
C GLY A 857 57.02 26.04 28.88
N GLY A 858 57.78 25.31 29.68
CA GLY A 858 59.05 24.69 29.28
C GLY A 858 60.29 25.54 29.58
N PRO A 859 61.43 25.28 28.91
CA PRO A 859 62.68 26.00 29.21
C PRO A 859 62.56 27.52 29.02
N SER A 860 63.06 28.30 29.98
CA SER A 860 63.03 29.78 29.97
C SER A 860 64.09 30.43 29.09
N ALA A 861 64.98 29.62 28.50
CA ALA A 861 66.02 30.04 27.57
C ALA A 861 66.26 28.92 26.55
N ALA A 862 66.97 29.22 25.45
CA ALA A 862 67.46 28.23 24.49
C ALA A 862 68.59 27.34 25.09
N ASN A 863 68.29 26.70 26.22
CA ASN A 863 69.14 25.82 27.00
C ASN A 863 68.25 24.73 27.62
N ASP A 864 68.55 23.46 27.36
CA ASP A 864 67.76 22.32 27.82
C ASP A 864 67.64 22.24 29.35
N TYR A 865 68.58 22.81 30.09
CA TYR A 865 68.59 22.81 31.56
C TYR A 865 67.89 24.03 32.18
N ALA A 866 67.41 24.97 31.37
CA ALA A 866 66.73 26.18 31.85
C ALA A 866 65.26 25.94 32.23
N TYR A 867 64.96 24.82 32.89
CA TYR A 867 63.62 24.47 33.35
C TYR A 867 63.64 24.10 34.84
N SER A 868 62.66 24.60 35.59
CA SER A 868 62.44 24.27 37.00
C SER A 868 60.98 23.85 37.22
N ASP A 869 60.77 22.74 37.91
CA ASP A 869 59.44 22.30 38.35
C ASP A 869 59.09 23.03 39.67
N ASP A 870 58.81 24.32 39.55
CA ASP A 870 58.47 25.23 40.63
C ASP A 870 57.15 25.93 40.32
N ARG A 871 56.14 25.72 41.17
CA ARG A 871 54.80 26.31 41.03
C ARG A 871 54.81 27.83 41.04
N THR A 872 55.78 28.46 41.70
CA THR A 872 55.88 29.93 41.72
C THR A 872 56.45 30.50 40.43
N ASN A 873 57.07 29.65 39.60
CA ASN A 873 57.62 30.03 38.32
C ASN A 873 56.59 29.88 37.19
N TYR A 874 55.77 30.91 37.01
CA TYR A 874 54.80 31.04 35.92
C TYR A 874 55.43 31.18 34.52
N ILE A 875 56.77 31.22 34.38
CA ILE A 875 57.41 31.23 33.05
C ILE A 875 57.57 29.79 32.57
N THR A 876 58.19 28.94 33.40
CA THR A 876 58.51 27.56 33.00
C THR A 876 57.39 26.57 33.32
N ASN A 877 56.55 26.87 34.32
CA ASN A 877 55.57 25.93 34.88
C ASN A 877 54.10 26.37 34.75
N GLU A 878 53.81 27.48 34.06
CA GLU A 878 52.45 27.80 33.64
C GLU A 878 51.91 26.75 32.67
N VAL A 879 50.59 26.60 32.68
CA VAL A 879 49.81 25.71 31.81
C VAL A 879 48.61 26.51 31.31
N ALA A 880 48.20 26.33 30.06
CA ALA A 880 47.07 27.07 29.50
C ALA A 880 46.37 26.30 28.37
N LEU A 881 45.13 26.67 28.08
CA LEU A 881 44.36 26.09 26.97
C LEU A 881 45.15 26.16 25.66
N ASP A 882 45.71 27.34 25.34
CA ASP A 882 46.44 27.55 24.09
C ASP A 882 47.78 26.79 24.06
N TYR A 883 48.33 26.39 25.21
CA TYR A 883 49.55 25.57 25.27
C TYR A 883 49.28 24.15 24.78
N ASN A 884 48.16 23.58 25.19
CA ASN A 884 47.76 22.23 24.78
C ASN A 884 47.12 22.20 23.38
N ALA A 885 46.66 23.33 22.82
CA ALA A 885 45.85 23.35 21.62
C ALA A 885 46.56 22.76 20.39
N GLY A 886 47.65 23.39 19.91
CA GLY A 886 48.43 22.85 18.80
C GLY A 886 49.12 21.52 19.16
N PHE A 887 49.51 21.36 20.42
CA PHE A 887 50.11 20.12 20.92
C PHE A 887 49.17 18.90 20.75
N THR A 888 47.88 19.07 21.05
CA THR A 888 46.88 17.99 20.95
C THR A 888 46.69 17.53 19.50
N GLY A 889 46.55 18.47 18.56
CA GLY A 889 46.49 18.13 17.13
C GLY A 889 47.77 17.44 16.65
N ALA A 890 48.93 17.90 17.11
CA ALA A 890 50.20 17.28 16.73
C ALA A 890 50.36 15.86 17.31
N LEU A 891 49.83 15.60 18.52
CA LEU A 891 49.77 14.24 19.08
C LEU A 891 48.86 13.33 18.27
N ALA A 892 47.71 13.82 17.79
CA ALA A 892 46.82 13.05 16.91
C ALA A 892 47.53 12.67 15.60
N ARG A 893 48.24 13.61 14.98
CA ARG A 893 49.11 13.32 13.84
C ARG A 893 50.16 12.25 14.16
N MET A 894 50.85 12.37 15.30
CA MET A 894 51.87 11.39 15.68
C MET A 894 51.27 10.00 15.92
N GLN A 895 50.07 9.94 16.49
CA GLN A 895 49.33 8.69 16.65
C GLN A 895 48.94 8.10 15.29
N GLU A 896 48.46 8.91 14.37
CA GLU A 896 48.11 8.47 13.02
C GLU A 896 49.33 7.89 12.28
N LYS A 897 50.46 8.60 12.30
CA LYS A 897 51.66 8.21 11.54
C LYS A 897 52.50 7.10 12.19
N PHE A 898 52.46 6.97 13.52
CA PHE A 898 53.40 6.12 14.26
C PHE A 898 52.79 5.34 15.41
N GLY A 899 51.51 5.58 15.71
CA GLY A 899 50.78 4.87 16.73
C GLY A 899 50.50 3.43 16.33
N GLN A 900 50.40 2.56 17.32
CA GLN A 900 49.75 1.27 17.11
C GLN A 900 48.25 1.47 17.39
N PRO A 901 47.34 0.79 16.67
CA PRO A 901 45.94 0.78 17.03
C PRO A 901 45.82 0.32 18.49
N ASN A 902 45.17 1.12 19.34
CA ASN A 902 44.93 0.69 20.71
C ASN A 902 43.96 -0.51 20.66
N SER A 903 44.47 -1.73 20.83
CA SER A 903 43.65 -2.89 21.13
C SER A 903 43.03 -2.68 22.51
N SER A 904 41.88 -2.00 22.55
CA SER A 904 40.94 -2.03 23.67
C SER A 904 41.56 -1.80 25.05
N GLN A 905 42.50 -0.88 25.20
CA GLN A 905 42.69 -0.24 26.50
C GLN A 905 41.75 0.95 26.56
N THR A 906 40.50 0.65 26.90
CA THR A 906 39.76 1.56 27.77
C THR A 906 40.74 1.98 28.86
N LEU A 907 41.01 3.28 28.99
CA LEU A 907 41.41 3.81 30.28
C LEU A 907 40.30 3.36 31.22
N ALA A 908 40.54 2.24 31.90
CA ALA A 908 39.57 1.60 32.73
C ALA A 908 39.01 2.67 33.66
N SER A 909 37.70 2.86 33.58
CA SER A 909 36.94 3.47 34.65
C SER A 909 37.31 2.75 35.95
N GLY A 910 38.21 3.36 36.71
CA GLY A 910 38.62 2.89 38.03
C GLY A 910 39.67 1.77 38.03
N SER A 911 40.58 1.88 39.01
CA SER A 911 41.55 0.88 39.46
C SER A 911 42.83 0.70 38.62
N ASN A 912 43.69 1.73 38.60
CA ASN A 912 45.14 1.54 38.81
C ASN A 912 45.87 2.88 39.09
N LEU A 913 45.20 3.83 39.75
CA LEU A 913 45.91 4.85 40.49
C LEU A 913 46.43 4.21 41.77
N LEU A 914 47.76 4.23 41.89
CA LEU A 914 48.54 3.89 43.08
C LEU A 914 47.74 4.20 44.36
N THR A 915 47.68 3.22 45.24
CA THR A 915 47.19 3.31 46.61
C THR A 915 47.88 4.47 47.34
N ALA A 916 47.28 5.66 47.30
CA ALA A 916 47.52 6.70 48.29
C ALA A 916 46.74 6.29 49.53
N ASN A 917 47.47 6.02 50.60
CA ASN A 917 46.92 5.72 51.92
C ASN A 917 45.77 6.68 52.25
N THR A 918 44.62 6.10 52.54
CA THR A 918 43.52 6.75 53.23
C THR A 918 44.03 7.31 54.57
N LEU A 919 43.85 8.61 54.77
CA LEU A 919 43.77 9.20 56.11
C LEU A 919 42.37 9.79 56.29
N PRO A 920 41.76 9.64 57.49
CA PRO A 920 40.34 9.88 57.69
C PRO A 920 40.01 11.37 57.83
N LYS A 921 38.87 11.73 57.24
CA LYS A 921 37.98 12.90 57.41
C LYS A 921 38.54 14.19 57.99
#